data_AF-A0A1I5T666-F1
#
_entry.id   AF-A0A1I5T666-F1
#
_cell.length_a   1.000
_cell.length_b   1.000
_cell.length_c   1.000
_cell.angle_alpha   90.00
_cell.angle_beta   90.00
_cell.angle_gamma   90.00
#
_symmetry.space_group_name_H-M   'P 1'
#
loop_
_entity.id
_entity.type
_entity.pdbx_description
1 polymer ?
#
loop_
_entity_poly.entity_id
_entity_poly.type
_entity_poly.pdbx_seq_one_letter_code
_entity_poly.pdbx_strand_id
1 'polypeptide(L)'
;MTENPRIEDAPESALPRLLVEPPWTGPRRADAEPVVLKGLKRPKTPAEESWPPGLREEWLKTPDGFAKAYEPLPEDTDWDAVAEHYRSGAALGEPRGGERSRRYHRLVMQGPGDLADELLADERYHDDWAGWVYRIPLKHFAARRGIAAHRLILHAAKEHIRCAEALVPFLDDATAALMVNALGRVDEAARLWFGWHGPAAAPFVIPDALRKPGPKRTKAEQGLMLIGREHGGDCLVEAARRYGDEAVAAMGALRTDPLDQYPDELPEWDEEVVRDKLPQILLRGRERALPVRAARNFVTMLLISTPKDPYPGCEQVIDLCDPGSLADFAWALCVNDRSSGLWAAPGVQYALRRLGDAGTAARLAARMARWDNYYTWTFKGLTALDVLMAIYTPGDATLRHLDRLARRAADAKHMRPQAQGRLNAVARERGLTSEQLADRLVPDLDLDADGRMTLDYGGRRFVVGFDEQLKPFVTDEDGKPRKSLPKPGVKDDETLAPAAYKRFADLKKEARTVAADQIKRLERAMVTGRSWTPEEFRALFVEQPLMGHIARRLVWAAGDAVFRVAEDGTLADVHDDEFTLPPDTAVTLPHPVLLDEKTVAAWASVFADYEVLQPFEQLGRPVHVLADDERDGTRLARFEGRTAHFGRFLGMTSRGWELGDKETGGFRRQVNLMTPDGRHVMVAVEPGIRVLSPEEYAEQTIERVMLMTGRYSGTGHPFGALDPVTASEIIAELTRVTG
;
A
#
# COMPACT_ATOMS: atom_id res chain seq x y z
N MET A 1 6.56 -36.06 2.04
CA MET A 1 6.98 -35.23 3.19
C MET A 1 8.10 -35.98 3.85
N THR A 2 9.34 -35.54 3.70
CA THR A 2 10.46 -36.01 4.52
C THR A 2 10.18 -35.51 5.93
N GLU A 3 9.88 -36.43 6.85
CA GLU A 3 9.74 -36.11 8.27
C GLU A 3 11.08 -35.58 8.78
N ASN A 4 11.17 -34.27 9.03
CA ASN A 4 12.27 -33.75 9.81
C ASN A 4 12.20 -34.38 11.21
N PRO A 5 13.30 -34.91 11.74
CA PRO A 5 13.30 -35.48 13.08
C PRO A 5 12.87 -34.41 14.09
N ARG A 6 11.91 -34.74 14.96
CA ARG A 6 11.49 -33.85 16.04
C ARG A 6 12.68 -33.56 16.95
N ILE A 7 12.88 -32.28 17.25
CA ILE A 7 13.86 -31.82 18.23
C ILE A 7 13.32 -32.07 19.64
N GLU A 8 14.20 -32.39 20.59
CA GLU A 8 13.82 -32.66 21.98
C GLU A 8 13.22 -31.41 22.66
N ASP A 9 12.19 -31.63 23.48
CA ASP A 9 11.48 -30.56 24.18
C ASP A 9 12.35 -29.97 25.32
N ALA A 10 12.25 -28.66 25.53
CA ALA A 10 12.88 -27.97 26.65
C ALA A 10 12.20 -28.36 27.98
N PRO A 11 12.96 -28.51 29.08
CA PRO A 11 12.38 -28.73 30.40
C PRO A 11 11.59 -27.50 30.85
N GLU A 12 10.51 -27.68 31.61
CA GLU A 12 9.65 -26.58 32.09
C GLU A 12 10.43 -25.53 32.90
N SER A 13 11.49 -25.95 33.60
CA SER A 13 12.38 -25.06 34.37
C SER A 13 13.18 -24.08 33.52
N ALA A 14 13.32 -24.35 32.22
CA ALA A 14 13.99 -23.47 31.26
C ALA A 14 13.03 -22.49 30.56
N LEU A 15 11.72 -22.57 30.86
CA LEU A 15 10.69 -21.76 30.21
C LEU A 15 10.16 -20.68 31.16
N PRO A 16 9.81 -19.49 30.64
CA PRO A 16 9.08 -18.48 31.39
C PRO A 16 7.79 -19.04 31.97
N ARG A 17 7.44 -18.62 33.20
CA ARG A 17 6.21 -19.05 33.88
C ARG A 17 4.98 -18.85 33.01
N LEU A 18 4.96 -17.80 32.20
CA LEU A 18 3.87 -17.49 31.26
C LEU A 18 3.58 -18.64 30.25
N LEU A 19 4.57 -19.44 29.86
CA LEU A 19 4.38 -20.58 28.95
C LEU A 19 3.91 -21.84 29.66
N VAL A 20 4.24 -22.01 30.95
CA VAL A 20 3.93 -23.20 31.75
C VAL A 20 2.61 -23.03 32.51
N GLU A 21 2.45 -21.89 33.18
CA GLU A 21 1.31 -21.47 34.02
C GLU A 21 0.86 -20.06 33.64
N PRO A 22 0.24 -19.86 32.45
CA PRO A 22 -0.24 -18.55 32.07
C PRO A 22 -1.36 -18.04 33.01
N PRO A 23 -1.56 -16.72 33.12
CA PRO A 23 -2.54 -16.10 34.02
C PRO A 23 -3.96 -16.67 33.95
N TRP A 24 -4.41 -17.15 32.78
CA TRP A 24 -5.73 -17.76 32.61
C TRP A 24 -5.88 -19.21 33.11
N THR A 25 -4.80 -19.83 33.56
CA THR A 25 -4.84 -21.18 34.17
C THR A 25 -4.99 -21.15 35.69
N GLY A 26 -4.78 -19.99 36.32
CA GLY A 26 -5.01 -19.79 37.75
C GLY A 26 -6.49 -19.56 38.10
N PRO A 27 -6.84 -19.54 39.40
CA PRO A 27 -8.18 -19.19 39.84
C PRO A 27 -8.54 -17.78 39.33
N ARG A 28 -9.66 -17.68 38.63
CA ARG A 28 -10.14 -16.42 38.05
C ARG A 28 -10.46 -15.46 39.21
N ARG A 29 -9.80 -14.31 39.30
CA ARG A 29 -10.19 -13.21 40.23
C ARG A 29 -11.61 -12.66 39.96
N ALA A 30 -12.30 -13.15 38.93
CA ALA A 30 -13.61 -12.73 38.46
C ALA A 30 -14.80 -13.23 39.30
N ASP A 31 -14.58 -14.08 40.30
CA ASP A 31 -15.66 -14.60 41.16
C ASP A 31 -16.00 -13.65 42.35
N ALA A 32 -15.31 -12.51 42.46
CA ALA A 32 -15.65 -11.49 43.45
C ALA A 32 -16.82 -10.63 42.96
N GLU A 33 -17.87 -10.47 43.77
CA GLU A 33 -18.99 -9.60 43.44
C GLU A 33 -18.48 -8.18 43.09
N PRO A 34 -18.94 -7.60 41.97
CA PRO A 34 -18.49 -6.28 41.54
C PRO A 34 -18.84 -5.24 42.60
N VAL A 35 -17.84 -4.53 43.13
CA VAL A 35 -18.06 -3.42 44.08
C VAL A 35 -18.90 -2.34 43.39
N VAL A 36 -19.98 -1.91 44.05
CA VAL A 36 -20.89 -0.86 43.56
C VAL A 36 -21.00 0.24 44.59
N LEU A 37 -20.48 1.43 44.27
CA LEU A 37 -20.55 2.60 45.13
C LEU A 37 -21.61 3.58 44.63
N LYS A 38 -22.54 3.97 45.53
CA LYS A 38 -23.61 4.92 45.21
C LYS A 38 -23.15 6.35 45.49
N GLY A 39 -23.58 7.30 44.65
CA GLY A 39 -23.41 8.73 44.91
C GLY A 39 -22.07 9.34 44.50
N LEU A 40 -21.16 8.57 43.88
CA LEU A 40 -19.92 9.12 43.33
C LEU A 40 -20.23 10.10 42.19
N LYS A 41 -19.68 11.32 42.28
CA LYS A 41 -19.83 12.36 41.25
C LYS A 41 -18.49 12.60 40.56
N ARG A 42 -18.56 12.79 39.24
CA ARG A 42 -17.40 13.26 38.45
C ARG A 42 -16.97 14.64 38.96
N PRO A 43 -15.66 14.93 39.03
CA PRO A 43 -15.19 16.28 39.33
C PRO A 43 -15.69 17.21 38.23
N LYS A 44 -16.15 18.41 38.59
CA LYS A 44 -16.46 19.46 37.61
C LYS A 44 -15.28 20.42 37.58
N THR A 45 -14.44 20.31 36.57
CA THR A 45 -13.31 21.19 36.34
C THR A 45 -13.48 21.91 35.00
N PRO A 46 -12.94 23.12 34.83
CA PRO A 46 -12.82 23.73 33.52
C PRO A 46 -12.09 22.79 32.55
N ALA A 47 -12.39 22.91 31.26
CA ALA A 47 -11.67 22.14 30.26
C ALA A 47 -10.23 22.62 30.13
N GLU A 48 -9.31 21.67 30.21
CA GLU A 48 -7.89 21.90 30.03
C GLU A 48 -7.47 21.40 28.64
N GLU A 49 -6.51 22.11 28.04
CA GLU A 49 -5.94 21.77 26.73
C GLU A 49 -4.54 21.18 26.92
N SER A 50 -4.33 19.95 26.44
CA SER A 50 -3.06 19.23 26.45
C SER A 50 -2.92 18.39 25.18
N TRP A 51 -1.94 18.73 24.33
CA TRP A 51 -1.75 18.11 23.02
C TRP A 51 -0.72 16.99 23.06
N PRO A 52 -1.03 15.79 22.51
CA PRO A 52 -0.01 14.81 22.19
C PRO A 52 1.05 15.40 21.24
N PRO A 53 2.35 15.03 21.40
CA PRO A 53 3.43 15.59 20.59
C PRO A 53 3.19 15.41 19.09
N GLY A 54 3.30 16.51 18.31
CA GLY A 54 3.16 16.51 16.85
C GLY A 54 1.72 16.43 16.32
N LEU A 55 0.73 16.12 17.17
CA LEU A 55 -0.66 15.94 16.73
C LEU A 55 -1.27 17.25 16.21
N ARG A 56 -0.91 18.38 16.82
CA ARG A 56 -1.40 19.70 16.44
C ARG A 56 -0.96 20.05 15.01
N GLU A 57 0.32 19.83 14.70
CA GLU A 57 0.91 20.08 13.40
C GLU A 57 0.37 19.11 12.34
N GLU A 58 0.16 17.84 12.71
CA GLU A 58 -0.46 16.83 11.84
C GLU A 58 -1.87 17.25 11.43
N TRP A 59 -2.69 17.68 12.40
CA TRP A 59 -4.07 18.09 12.14
C TRP A 59 -4.12 19.28 11.20
N LEU A 60 -3.27 20.30 11.39
CA LEU A 60 -3.17 21.44 10.47
C LEU A 60 -2.81 21.05 9.03
N LYS A 61 -2.09 19.94 8.83
CA LYS A 61 -1.67 19.43 7.51
C LYS A 61 -2.63 18.38 6.94
N THR A 62 -3.60 17.93 7.72
CA THR A 62 -4.47 16.82 7.33
C THR A 62 -5.34 17.26 6.15
N PRO A 63 -5.29 16.56 4.99
CA PRO A 63 -6.07 16.92 3.81
C PRO A 63 -7.57 16.78 4.10
N ASP A 64 -8.32 17.85 3.85
CA ASP A 64 -9.77 17.80 3.80
C ASP A 64 -10.23 17.44 2.38
N GLY A 65 -11.05 16.39 2.25
CA GLY A 65 -11.68 16.02 0.97
C GLY A 65 -12.56 17.13 0.38
N PHE A 66 -12.96 18.09 1.22
CA PHE A 66 -13.70 19.29 0.83
C PHE A 66 -12.82 20.55 0.79
N ALA A 67 -11.48 20.46 0.83
CA ALA A 67 -10.61 21.64 0.91
C ALA A 67 -10.85 22.66 -0.23
N LYS A 68 -11.15 22.19 -1.45
CA LYS A 68 -11.51 23.05 -2.59
C LYS A 68 -12.78 23.89 -2.34
N ALA A 69 -13.68 23.43 -1.48
CA ALA A 69 -14.87 24.19 -1.09
C ALA A 69 -14.52 25.32 -0.11
N TYR A 70 -13.35 25.30 0.53
CA TYR A 70 -12.93 26.23 1.58
C TYR A 70 -11.76 27.12 1.13
N GLU A 71 -11.74 27.54 -0.14
CA GLU A 71 -10.71 28.45 -0.66
C GLU A 71 -10.58 29.69 0.24
N PRO A 72 -9.33 30.14 0.51
CA PRO A 72 -9.08 31.28 1.37
C PRO A 72 -9.70 32.56 0.82
N LEU A 73 -10.08 33.46 1.72
CA LEU A 73 -10.46 34.80 1.30
C LEU A 73 -9.22 35.66 1.04
N PRO A 74 -9.34 36.73 0.23
CA PRO A 74 -8.28 37.71 0.02
C PRO A 74 -7.72 38.27 1.34
N GLU A 75 -6.45 38.67 1.34
CA GLU A 75 -5.80 39.23 2.55
C GLU A 75 -6.46 40.52 3.06
N ASP A 76 -7.13 41.27 2.19
CA ASP A 76 -7.85 42.52 2.47
C ASP A 76 -9.31 42.30 2.90
N THR A 77 -9.67 41.07 3.32
CA THR A 77 -11.02 40.76 3.80
C THR A 77 -11.40 41.58 5.03
N ASP A 78 -12.56 42.24 4.98
CA ASP A 78 -13.20 42.88 6.13
C ASP A 78 -13.78 41.82 7.07
N TRP A 79 -12.95 41.38 8.03
CA TRP A 79 -13.34 40.36 9.00
C TRP A 79 -14.40 40.83 9.99
N ASP A 80 -14.47 42.14 10.28
CA ASP A 80 -15.51 42.71 11.14
C ASP A 80 -16.89 42.58 10.50
N ALA A 81 -16.99 42.85 9.20
CA ALA A 81 -18.23 42.63 8.44
C ALA A 81 -18.63 41.14 8.39
N VAL A 82 -17.66 40.24 8.23
CA VAL A 82 -17.90 38.79 8.27
C VAL A 82 -18.40 38.36 9.64
N ALA A 83 -17.77 38.82 10.73
CA ALA A 83 -18.19 38.50 12.08
C ALA A 83 -19.59 39.06 12.40
N GLU A 84 -19.88 40.30 11.98
CA GLU A 84 -21.18 40.94 12.19
C GLU A 84 -22.32 40.19 11.49
N HIS A 85 -22.06 39.59 10.34
CA HIS A 85 -23.03 38.75 9.65
C HIS A 85 -23.50 37.54 10.50
N TYR A 86 -22.61 36.96 11.31
CA TYR A 86 -22.98 35.90 12.25
C TYR A 86 -23.55 36.48 13.56
N ARG A 87 -22.94 37.56 14.08
CA ARG A 87 -23.35 38.21 15.32
C ARG A 87 -24.81 38.65 15.27
N SER A 88 -25.19 39.37 14.21
CA SER A 88 -26.55 39.85 13.94
C SER A 88 -27.57 38.73 13.73
N GLY A 89 -27.13 37.50 13.43
CA GLY A 89 -28.00 36.37 13.10
C GLY A 89 -28.43 36.32 11.63
N ALA A 90 -27.92 37.20 10.77
CA ALA A 90 -28.24 37.19 9.33
C ALA A 90 -27.93 35.83 8.68
N ALA A 91 -26.83 35.18 9.08
CA ALA A 91 -26.46 33.84 8.63
C ALA A 91 -27.52 32.76 8.92
N LEU A 92 -28.36 32.94 9.95
CA LEU A 92 -29.41 31.96 10.29
C LEU A 92 -30.53 31.89 9.24
N GLY A 93 -30.69 32.95 8.43
CA GLY A 93 -31.61 32.96 7.30
C GLY A 93 -31.09 32.19 6.07
N GLU A 94 -29.79 31.87 6.02
CA GLU A 94 -29.19 31.09 4.94
C GLU A 94 -29.36 29.57 5.17
N PRO A 95 -29.50 28.74 4.12
CA PRO A 95 -29.49 27.28 4.24
C PRO A 95 -28.22 26.77 4.94
N ARG A 96 -28.36 25.73 5.76
CA ARG A 96 -27.20 25.06 6.38
C ARG A 96 -26.28 24.47 5.29
N GLY A 97 -24.97 24.58 5.49
CA GLY A 97 -23.97 24.18 4.51
C GLY A 97 -23.58 25.33 3.56
N GLY A 98 -23.07 24.98 2.38
CA GLY A 98 -22.78 25.94 1.31
C GLY A 98 -21.92 27.12 1.77
N GLU A 99 -22.31 28.33 1.36
CA GLU A 99 -21.53 29.54 1.64
C GLU A 99 -21.53 29.92 3.13
N ARG A 100 -22.62 29.65 3.86
CA ARG A 100 -22.71 29.84 5.31
C ARG A 100 -21.62 29.07 6.05
N SER A 101 -21.42 27.79 5.73
CA SER A 101 -20.36 26.99 6.37
C SER A 101 -18.96 27.36 5.88
N ARG A 102 -18.81 27.76 4.60
CA ARG A 102 -17.51 28.19 4.07
C ARG A 102 -17.02 29.47 4.71
N ARG A 103 -17.89 30.46 4.83
CA ARG A 103 -17.58 31.76 5.44
C ARG A 103 -17.28 31.59 6.94
N TYR A 104 -17.99 30.69 7.63
CA TYR A 104 -17.71 30.30 9.02
C TYR A 104 -16.30 29.71 9.12
N HIS A 105 -16.00 28.72 8.28
CA HIS A 105 -14.69 28.09 8.24
C HIS A 105 -13.56 29.09 8.00
N ARG A 106 -13.73 30.00 7.03
CA ARG A 106 -12.74 31.04 6.73
C ARG A 106 -12.49 31.97 7.91
N LEU A 107 -13.54 32.45 8.60
CA LEU A 107 -13.37 33.27 9.81
C LEU A 107 -12.59 32.50 10.88
N VAL A 108 -12.97 31.25 11.14
CA VAL A 108 -12.29 30.42 12.13
C VAL A 108 -10.83 30.13 11.75
N MET A 109 -10.50 29.94 10.48
CA MET A 109 -9.14 29.57 10.08
C MET A 109 -8.21 30.77 9.83
N GLN A 110 -8.73 31.85 9.25
CA GLN A 110 -7.95 33.01 8.77
C GLN A 110 -8.20 34.29 9.57
N GLY A 111 -9.39 34.46 10.13
CA GLY A 111 -9.78 35.70 10.78
C GLY A 111 -9.02 36.01 12.09
N PRO A 112 -9.19 37.24 12.61
CA PRO A 112 -8.73 37.62 13.94
C PRO A 112 -9.20 36.65 15.03
N GLY A 113 -8.36 36.44 16.05
CA GLY A 113 -8.62 35.44 17.10
C GLY A 113 -9.86 35.72 17.93
N ASP A 114 -10.03 36.97 18.35
CA ASP A 114 -11.19 37.43 19.09
C ASP A 114 -12.51 37.21 18.34
N LEU A 115 -12.57 37.57 17.05
CA LEU A 115 -13.78 37.39 16.23
C LEU A 115 -14.09 35.91 15.97
N ALA A 116 -13.06 35.10 15.72
CA ALA A 116 -13.22 33.66 15.54
C ALA A 116 -13.68 32.96 16.82
N ASP A 117 -13.11 33.33 17.97
CA ASP A 117 -13.43 32.76 19.26
C ASP A 117 -14.85 33.15 19.70
N GLU A 118 -15.28 34.38 19.42
CA GLU A 118 -16.68 34.81 19.58
C GLU A 118 -17.64 33.93 18.76
N LEU A 119 -17.33 33.69 17.48
CA LEU A 119 -18.16 32.84 16.61
C LEU A 119 -18.20 31.37 17.06
N LEU A 120 -17.08 30.84 17.56
CA LEU A 120 -17.02 29.47 18.09
C LEU A 120 -17.85 29.31 19.38
N ALA A 121 -17.95 30.38 20.18
CA ALA A 121 -18.76 30.41 21.39
C ALA A 121 -20.28 30.49 21.13
N ASP A 122 -20.69 30.88 19.91
CA ASP A 122 -22.09 31.06 19.55
C ASP A 122 -22.80 29.73 19.24
N GLU A 123 -23.61 29.26 20.20
CA GLU A 123 -24.34 27.99 20.13
C GLU A 123 -25.36 27.93 18.98
N ARG A 124 -25.80 29.08 18.45
CA ARG A 124 -26.76 29.15 17.32
C ARG A 124 -26.24 28.46 16.06
N TYR A 125 -24.91 28.33 15.92
CA TYR A 125 -24.25 27.76 14.75
C TYR A 125 -23.65 26.38 15.00
N HIS A 126 -23.79 25.79 16.19
CA HIS A 126 -23.13 24.51 16.51
C HIS A 126 -23.63 23.35 15.65
N ASP A 127 -24.92 23.35 15.31
CA ASP A 127 -25.52 22.35 14.43
C ASP A 127 -24.98 22.36 13.00
N ASP A 128 -24.37 23.46 12.56
CA ASP A 128 -23.80 23.56 11.20
C ASP A 128 -22.60 22.62 11.04
N TRP A 129 -22.02 22.16 12.15
CA TRP A 129 -20.84 21.31 12.22
C TRP A 129 -21.12 19.93 12.86
N ALA A 130 -22.39 19.60 13.10
CA ALA A 130 -22.82 18.38 13.79
C ALA A 130 -22.99 17.16 12.84
N GLY A 131 -21.96 16.81 12.06
CA GLY A 131 -22.04 15.74 11.07
C GLY A 131 -20.72 15.04 10.76
N TRP A 132 -20.79 13.79 10.30
CA TRP A 132 -19.59 12.96 10.06
C TRP A 132 -18.60 13.56 9.06
N VAL A 133 -19.09 14.34 8.09
CA VAL A 133 -18.27 15.02 7.07
C VAL A 133 -17.37 16.10 7.67
N TYR A 134 -17.73 16.63 8.84
CA TYR A 134 -17.03 17.74 9.49
C TYR A 134 -15.92 17.31 10.45
N ARG A 135 -15.65 16.00 10.54
CA ARG A 135 -14.57 15.45 11.35
C ARG A 135 -13.22 16.14 11.13
N ILE A 136 -12.86 16.40 9.87
CA ILE A 136 -11.56 17.02 9.53
C ILE A 136 -11.57 18.53 9.83
N PRO A 137 -12.57 19.32 9.40
CA PRO A 137 -12.70 20.72 9.83
C PRO A 137 -12.66 20.94 11.34
N LEU A 138 -13.30 20.07 12.14
CA LEU A 138 -13.27 20.18 13.60
C LEU A 138 -11.87 19.96 14.19
N LYS A 139 -11.05 19.08 13.58
CA LYS A 139 -9.63 18.93 13.94
C LYS A 139 -8.83 20.19 13.59
N HIS A 140 -9.12 20.81 12.44
CA HIS A 140 -8.50 22.09 12.06
C HIS A 140 -8.87 23.19 13.05
N PHE A 141 -10.14 23.28 13.45
CA PHE A 141 -10.61 24.25 14.46
C PHE A 141 -9.92 24.03 15.80
N ALA A 142 -9.85 22.79 16.28
CA ALA A 142 -9.10 22.46 17.49
C ALA A 142 -7.62 22.89 17.38
N ALA A 143 -6.94 22.50 16.30
CA ALA A 143 -5.52 22.79 16.15
C ALA A 143 -5.23 24.30 16.00
N ARG A 144 -6.15 25.05 15.37
CA ARG A 144 -6.00 26.48 15.14
C ARG A 144 -6.39 27.33 16.35
N ARG A 145 -7.49 26.99 17.03
CA ARG A 145 -8.13 27.82 18.07
C ARG A 145 -8.13 27.21 19.48
N GLY A 146 -7.64 25.99 19.62
CA GLY A 146 -7.50 25.33 20.93
C GLY A 146 -8.82 25.29 21.68
N ILE A 147 -8.78 25.69 22.95
CA ILE A 147 -9.91 25.68 23.88
C ILE A 147 -11.14 26.44 23.39
N ALA A 148 -11.00 27.46 22.53
CA ALA A 148 -12.15 28.20 22.00
C ALA A 148 -13.07 27.32 21.14
N ALA A 149 -12.52 26.32 20.44
CA ALA A 149 -13.30 25.39 19.63
C ALA A 149 -13.97 24.26 20.44
N HIS A 150 -13.58 24.07 21.70
CA HIS A 150 -13.96 22.91 22.51
C HIS A 150 -15.48 22.72 22.64
N ARG A 151 -16.24 23.79 22.91
CA ARG A 151 -17.71 23.70 23.09
C ARG A 151 -18.43 23.24 21.82
N LEU A 152 -18.02 23.78 20.67
CA LEU A 152 -18.54 23.37 19.36
C LEU A 152 -18.24 21.90 19.10
N ILE A 153 -17.00 21.46 19.36
CA ILE A 153 -16.57 20.07 19.13
C ILE A 153 -17.33 19.12 20.07
N LEU A 154 -17.53 19.50 21.33
CA LEU A 154 -18.33 18.73 22.28
C LEU A 154 -19.77 18.55 21.80
N HIS A 155 -20.40 19.61 21.28
CA HIS A 155 -21.73 19.52 20.66
C HIS A 155 -21.74 18.56 19.48
N ALA A 156 -20.82 18.75 18.53
CA ALA A 156 -20.71 17.91 17.34
C ALA A 156 -20.45 16.44 17.68
N ALA A 157 -19.67 16.14 18.71
CA ALA A 157 -19.39 14.77 19.17
C ALA A 157 -20.58 14.10 19.87
N LYS A 158 -21.46 14.87 20.52
CA LYS A 158 -22.72 14.36 21.09
C LYS A 158 -23.69 13.96 19.98
N GLU A 159 -23.84 14.80 18.97
CA GLU A 159 -24.70 14.54 17.81
C GLU A 159 -24.13 13.41 16.94
N HIS A 160 -22.81 13.42 16.73
CA HIS A 160 -22.14 12.42 15.90
C HIS A 160 -20.80 11.99 16.49
N ILE A 161 -20.76 10.79 17.09
CA ILE A 161 -19.61 10.29 17.86
C ILE A 161 -18.25 10.35 17.14
N ARG A 162 -18.21 10.24 15.80
CA ARG A 162 -16.95 10.36 15.03
C ARG A 162 -16.26 11.71 15.18
N CYS A 163 -16.99 12.75 15.56
CA CYS A 163 -16.40 14.06 15.85
C CYS A 163 -15.62 14.07 17.18
N ALA A 164 -15.77 13.05 18.03
CA ALA A 164 -14.95 12.88 19.23
C ALA A 164 -13.46 12.72 18.92
N GLU A 165 -13.06 12.40 17.68
CA GLU A 165 -11.64 12.43 17.28
C GLU A 165 -11.01 13.81 17.53
N ALA A 166 -11.77 14.89 17.36
CA ALA A 166 -11.28 16.26 17.60
C ALA A 166 -11.22 16.62 19.10
N LEU A 167 -11.73 15.75 20.00
CA LEU A 167 -11.69 15.97 21.45
C LEU A 167 -10.40 15.47 22.13
N VAL A 168 -9.53 14.77 21.41
CA VAL A 168 -8.28 14.19 21.95
C VAL A 168 -7.46 15.18 22.81
N PRO A 169 -7.30 16.46 22.43
CA PRO A 169 -6.48 17.39 23.21
C PRO A 169 -7.15 17.91 24.49
N PHE A 170 -8.43 17.67 24.72
CA PHE A 170 -9.18 18.31 25.81
C PHE A 170 -9.44 17.36 26.97
N LEU A 171 -9.33 17.88 28.19
CA LEU A 171 -9.55 17.15 29.43
C LEU A 171 -10.60 17.84 30.28
N ASP A 172 -11.76 17.19 30.41
CA ASP A 172 -12.86 17.58 31.28
C ASP A 172 -13.84 16.42 31.48
N ASP A 173 -14.86 16.62 32.32
CA ASP A 173 -15.84 15.59 32.64
C ASP A 173 -16.75 15.21 31.47
N ALA A 174 -17.11 16.15 30.59
CA ALA A 174 -17.93 15.90 29.42
C ALA A 174 -17.12 15.18 28.32
N THR A 175 -15.87 15.59 28.09
CA THR A 175 -14.95 14.91 27.18
C THR A 175 -14.69 13.48 27.64
N ALA A 176 -14.39 13.26 28.93
CA ALA A 176 -14.21 11.92 29.48
C ALA A 176 -15.46 11.04 29.29
N ALA A 177 -16.67 11.61 29.41
CA ALA A 177 -17.92 10.87 29.18
C ALA A 177 -18.04 10.39 27.72
N LEU A 178 -17.68 11.26 26.77
CA LEU A 178 -17.68 10.95 25.36
C LEU A 178 -16.57 9.96 24.99
N MET A 179 -15.37 10.07 25.56
CA MET A 179 -14.26 9.15 25.30
C MET A 179 -14.53 7.73 25.82
N VAL A 180 -15.17 7.60 26.99
CA VAL A 180 -15.69 6.30 27.45
C VAL A 180 -16.71 5.74 26.45
N ASN A 181 -17.61 6.56 25.90
CA ASN A 181 -18.57 6.11 24.89
C ASN A 181 -17.89 5.77 23.53
N ALA A 182 -16.81 6.46 23.20
CA ALA A 182 -16.06 6.32 21.97
C ALA A 182 -15.26 5.00 21.88
N LEU A 183 -14.91 4.37 23.01
CA LEU A 183 -14.33 3.02 23.02
C LEU A 183 -15.20 2.03 22.23
N GLY A 184 -14.57 1.31 21.30
CA GLY A 184 -15.20 0.40 20.34
C GLY A 184 -15.96 1.06 19.18
N ARG A 185 -16.01 2.40 19.08
CA ARG A 185 -16.68 3.15 17.99
C ARG A 185 -15.73 4.07 17.24
N VAL A 186 -14.96 4.84 17.99
CA VAL A 186 -13.90 5.76 17.55
C VAL A 186 -12.65 5.41 18.37
N ASP A 187 -12.31 4.14 18.30
CA ASP A 187 -11.47 3.45 19.29
C ASP A 187 -10.06 4.02 19.38
N GLU A 188 -9.50 4.40 18.23
CA GLU A 188 -8.15 4.96 18.13
C GLU A 188 -8.02 6.29 18.87
N ALA A 189 -8.98 7.20 18.69
CA ALA A 189 -9.01 8.47 19.41
C ALA A 189 -9.25 8.28 20.91
N ALA A 190 -10.14 7.34 21.28
CA ALA A 190 -10.41 7.04 22.68
C ALA A 190 -9.17 6.47 23.39
N ARG A 191 -8.51 5.47 22.80
CA ARG A 191 -7.27 4.89 23.32
C ARG A 191 -6.16 5.92 23.43
N LEU A 192 -5.96 6.74 22.40
CA LEU A 192 -5.00 7.85 22.42
C LEU A 192 -5.32 8.83 23.55
N TRP A 193 -6.59 9.17 23.79
CA TRP A 193 -6.99 10.06 24.88
C TRP A 193 -6.71 9.45 26.27
N PHE A 194 -7.06 8.18 26.49
CA PHE A 194 -6.78 7.49 27.75
C PHE A 194 -5.28 7.36 28.00
N GLY A 195 -4.52 7.01 26.96
CA GLY A 195 -3.07 6.88 27.06
C GLY A 195 -2.35 8.22 27.27
N TRP A 196 -2.81 9.29 26.59
CA TRP A 196 -2.19 10.61 26.72
C TRP A 196 -2.51 11.29 28.06
N HIS A 197 -3.78 11.37 28.44
CA HIS A 197 -4.18 12.08 29.67
C HIS A 197 -3.98 11.23 30.93
N GLY A 198 -3.93 9.90 30.78
CA GLY A 198 -3.43 8.98 31.81
C GLY A 198 -4.03 9.22 33.21
N PRO A 199 -3.20 9.44 34.25
CA PRO A 199 -3.66 9.67 35.61
C PRO A 199 -4.62 10.87 35.76
N ALA A 200 -4.50 11.90 34.91
CA ALA A 200 -5.36 13.08 34.99
C ALA A 200 -6.79 12.78 34.49
N ALA A 201 -6.96 11.79 33.61
CA ALA A 201 -8.27 11.33 33.14
C ALA A 201 -8.99 10.42 34.16
N ALA A 202 -8.25 9.65 34.97
CA ALA A 202 -8.80 8.63 35.86
C ALA A 202 -9.91 9.14 36.81
N PRO A 203 -9.78 10.32 37.47
CA PRO A 203 -10.83 10.87 38.32
C PRO A 203 -12.19 11.05 37.62
N PHE A 204 -12.22 11.37 36.32
CA PHE A 204 -13.47 11.56 35.58
C PHE A 204 -14.16 10.23 35.22
N VAL A 205 -13.44 9.12 35.29
CA VAL A 205 -13.86 7.80 34.78
C VAL A 205 -14.23 6.85 35.92
N ILE A 206 -13.52 6.91 37.06
CA ILE A 206 -13.76 6.05 38.25
C ILE A 206 -15.23 5.99 38.69
N PRO A 207 -16.00 7.10 38.77
CA PRO A 207 -17.41 7.02 39.14
C PRO A 207 -18.25 6.13 38.23
N ASP A 208 -17.91 6.05 36.94
CA ASP A 208 -18.60 5.18 35.99
C ASP A 208 -18.07 3.75 35.98
N ALA A 209 -16.86 3.48 36.48
CA ALA A 209 -16.34 2.12 36.69
C ALA A 209 -16.92 1.46 37.96
N LEU A 210 -17.30 2.26 38.96
CA LEU A 210 -17.86 1.77 40.24
C LEU A 210 -19.39 1.78 40.31
N ARG A 211 -20.06 2.00 39.18
CA ARG A 211 -21.52 1.93 39.07
C ARG A 211 -22.02 0.48 38.99
N LYS A 212 -23.34 0.31 38.96
CA LYS A 212 -23.98 -1.01 38.70
C LYS A 212 -23.48 -1.64 37.38
N PRO A 213 -23.33 -2.98 37.31
CA PRO A 213 -22.94 -3.67 36.08
C PRO A 213 -23.76 -3.25 34.86
N GLY A 214 -23.08 -3.09 33.73
CA GLY A 214 -23.68 -2.71 32.45
C GLY A 214 -22.66 -2.10 31.48
N PRO A 215 -23.05 -1.82 30.22
CA PRO A 215 -22.10 -1.46 29.15
C PRO A 215 -21.23 -0.24 29.47
N LYS A 216 -21.80 0.75 30.16
CA LYS A 216 -21.08 1.96 30.55
C LYS A 216 -20.01 1.70 31.61
N ARG A 217 -20.24 0.75 32.51
CA ARG A 217 -19.24 0.29 33.48
C ARG A 217 -18.09 -0.42 32.77
N THR A 218 -18.41 -1.37 31.92
CA THR A 218 -17.42 -2.14 31.15
C THR A 218 -16.49 -1.23 30.34
N LYS A 219 -17.03 -0.23 29.65
CA LYS A 219 -16.20 0.74 28.91
C LYS A 219 -15.35 1.63 29.84
N ALA A 220 -15.86 2.02 31.00
CA ALA A 220 -15.09 2.79 31.97
C ALA A 220 -13.95 1.95 32.56
N GLU A 221 -14.20 0.69 32.91
CA GLU A 221 -13.17 -0.26 33.35
C GLU A 221 -12.12 -0.47 32.25
N GLN A 222 -12.52 -0.65 30.98
CA GLN A 222 -11.59 -0.71 29.84
C GLN A 222 -10.72 0.55 29.73
N GLY A 223 -11.30 1.74 29.85
CA GLY A 223 -10.55 3.00 29.85
C GLY A 223 -9.54 3.11 30.99
N LEU A 224 -9.93 2.69 32.20
CA LEU A 224 -9.02 2.66 33.35
C LEU A 224 -7.93 1.60 33.20
N MET A 225 -8.21 0.43 32.62
CA MET A 225 -7.21 -0.59 32.31
C MET A 225 -6.18 -0.09 31.30
N LEU A 226 -6.59 0.70 30.31
CA LEU A 226 -5.65 1.38 29.38
C LEU A 226 -4.73 2.36 30.13
N ILE A 227 -5.30 3.19 31.01
CA ILE A 227 -4.51 4.11 31.86
C ILE A 227 -3.53 3.30 32.72
N GLY A 228 -4.00 2.26 33.41
CA GLY A 228 -3.17 1.43 34.28
C GLY A 228 -2.07 0.67 33.53
N ARG A 229 -2.33 0.25 32.28
CA ARG A 229 -1.35 -0.41 31.43
C ARG A 229 -0.20 0.52 31.03
N GLU A 230 -0.50 1.77 30.70
CA GLU A 230 0.51 2.73 30.22
C GLU A 230 1.20 3.49 31.36
N HIS A 231 0.51 3.76 32.46
CA HIS A 231 0.97 4.62 33.56
C HIS A 231 1.14 3.90 34.90
N GLY A 232 0.88 2.59 34.96
CA GLY A 232 0.96 1.76 36.15
C GLY A 232 -0.34 1.75 36.98
N GLY A 233 -0.67 0.62 37.61
CA GLY A 233 -1.91 0.45 38.39
C GLY A 233 -2.02 1.38 39.60
N ASP A 234 -0.90 1.77 40.20
CA ASP A 234 -0.85 2.63 41.39
C ASP A 234 -1.47 4.01 41.14
N CYS A 235 -1.41 4.53 39.91
CA CYS A 235 -2.02 5.82 39.59
C CYS A 235 -3.55 5.79 39.71
N LEU A 236 -4.17 4.63 39.45
CA LEU A 236 -5.63 4.46 39.61
C LEU A 236 -6.01 4.42 41.08
N VAL A 237 -5.18 3.78 41.91
CA VAL A 237 -5.34 3.70 43.36
C VAL A 237 -5.21 5.10 43.96
N GLU A 238 -4.22 5.89 43.51
CA GLU A 238 -4.06 7.30 43.90
C GLU A 238 -5.28 8.13 43.50
N ALA A 239 -5.70 8.04 42.23
CA ALA A 239 -6.85 8.77 41.72
C ALA A 239 -8.16 8.40 42.46
N ALA A 240 -8.26 7.17 42.99
CA ALA A 240 -9.42 6.71 43.76
C ALA A 240 -9.49 7.27 45.19
N ARG A 241 -8.38 7.72 45.78
CA ARG A 241 -8.35 8.24 47.16
C ARG A 241 -9.34 9.38 47.38
N ARG A 242 -9.60 10.19 46.35
CA ARG A 242 -10.61 11.26 46.38
C ARG A 242 -12.05 10.76 46.60
N TYR A 243 -12.30 9.48 46.40
CA TYR A 243 -13.60 8.82 46.51
C TYR A 243 -13.72 7.92 47.76
N GLY A 244 -12.68 7.88 48.59
CA GLY A 244 -12.65 7.11 49.85
C GLY A 244 -12.07 5.70 49.72
N ASP A 245 -11.85 5.06 50.87
CA ASP A 245 -11.12 3.79 50.97
C ASP A 245 -11.78 2.63 50.23
N GLU A 246 -13.12 2.61 50.14
CA GLU A 246 -13.83 1.59 49.36
C GLU A 246 -13.54 1.69 47.85
N ALA A 247 -13.37 2.92 47.33
CA ALA A 247 -13.00 3.13 45.93
C ALA A 247 -11.53 2.73 45.67
N VAL A 248 -10.65 3.00 46.63
CA VAL A 248 -9.24 2.57 46.61
C VAL A 248 -9.14 1.05 46.56
N ALA A 249 -9.86 0.35 47.43
CA ALA A 249 -9.91 -1.11 47.45
C ALA A 249 -10.46 -1.67 46.12
N ALA A 250 -11.52 -1.06 45.58
CA ALA A 250 -12.10 -1.49 44.32
C ALA A 250 -11.18 -1.26 43.10
N MET A 251 -10.45 -0.14 43.04
CA MET A 251 -9.45 0.11 41.99
C MET A 251 -8.22 -0.79 42.14
N GLY A 252 -7.79 -1.08 43.37
CA GLY A 252 -6.70 -2.03 43.63
C GLY A 252 -7.03 -3.48 43.22
N ALA A 253 -8.32 -3.82 43.13
CA ALA A 253 -8.78 -5.12 42.65
C ALA A 253 -8.90 -5.21 41.10
N LEU A 254 -8.83 -4.08 40.37
CA LEU A 254 -8.84 -4.10 38.91
C LEU A 254 -7.59 -4.79 38.36
N ARG A 255 -7.78 -5.55 37.28
CA ARG A 255 -6.71 -6.25 36.54
C ARG A 255 -5.87 -5.24 35.75
N THR A 256 -5.03 -4.50 36.45
CA THR A 256 -4.17 -3.47 35.86
C THR A 256 -2.87 -4.04 35.33
N ASP A 257 -2.42 -5.20 35.83
CA ASP A 257 -1.29 -5.93 35.26
C ASP A 257 -1.58 -6.25 33.78
N PRO A 258 -0.75 -5.80 32.83
CA PRO A 258 -0.97 -6.04 31.42
C PRO A 258 -1.04 -7.54 31.05
N LEU A 259 -0.43 -8.44 31.81
CA LEU A 259 -0.52 -9.89 31.61
C LEU A 259 -1.87 -10.46 32.06
N ASP A 260 -2.56 -9.78 32.97
CA ASP A 260 -3.91 -10.13 33.41
C ASP A 260 -5.01 -9.58 32.49
N GLN A 261 -4.66 -8.78 31.48
CA GLN A 261 -5.60 -8.20 30.52
C GLN A 261 -5.81 -9.13 29.31
N TYR A 262 -6.63 -10.17 29.48
CA TYR A 262 -7.05 -11.09 28.41
C TYR A 262 -8.59 -11.21 28.35
N PRO A 263 -9.17 -11.55 27.17
CA PRO A 263 -10.63 -11.63 27.01
C PRO A 263 -11.23 -12.77 27.83
N ASP A 264 -12.51 -12.61 28.19
CA ASP A 264 -13.21 -13.62 29.00
C ASP A 264 -13.42 -14.95 28.26
N GLU A 265 -13.65 -14.88 26.95
CA GLU A 265 -13.68 -16.02 26.04
C GLU A 265 -12.32 -16.16 25.39
N LEU A 266 -11.68 -17.32 25.61
CA LEU A 266 -10.37 -17.63 25.05
C LEU A 266 -10.52 -18.50 23.79
N PRO A 267 -9.63 -18.34 22.80
CA PRO A 267 -9.62 -19.18 21.62
C PRO A 267 -9.32 -20.64 21.99
N GLU A 268 -10.16 -21.55 21.49
CA GLU A 268 -10.00 -22.99 21.72
C GLU A 268 -9.06 -23.60 20.68
N TRP A 269 -7.88 -24.03 21.14
CA TRP A 269 -6.91 -24.80 20.36
C TRP A 269 -6.49 -26.06 21.11
N ASP A 270 -6.53 -27.18 20.40
CA ASP A 270 -6.20 -28.51 20.88
C ASP A 270 -4.68 -28.77 20.74
N GLU A 271 -4.09 -29.45 21.74
CA GLU A 271 -2.69 -29.87 21.71
C GLU A 271 -2.38 -30.84 20.57
N GLU A 272 -3.33 -31.69 20.17
CA GLU A 272 -3.20 -32.58 19.01
C GLU A 272 -3.06 -31.77 17.71
N VAL A 273 -3.88 -30.73 17.53
CA VAL A 273 -3.78 -29.85 16.36
C VAL A 273 -2.43 -29.12 16.34
N VAL A 274 -1.97 -28.62 17.49
CA VAL A 274 -0.65 -27.98 17.60
C VAL A 274 0.47 -28.96 17.26
N ARG A 275 0.38 -30.21 17.75
CA ARG A 275 1.37 -31.27 17.48
C ARG A 275 1.43 -31.67 16.00
N ASP A 276 0.27 -31.82 15.37
CA ASP A 276 0.15 -32.46 14.06
C ASP A 276 0.18 -31.47 12.89
N LYS A 277 -0.24 -30.21 13.12
CA LYS A 277 -0.44 -29.22 12.06
C LYS A 277 0.53 -28.04 12.12
N LEU A 278 1.15 -27.78 13.27
CA LEU A 278 2.09 -26.68 13.44
C LEU A 278 3.53 -27.22 13.61
N PRO A 279 4.55 -26.55 13.03
CA PRO A 279 5.94 -26.94 13.21
C PRO A 279 6.39 -26.69 14.67
N GLN A 280 7.49 -27.32 15.09
CA GLN A 280 8.08 -27.02 16.40
C GLN A 280 8.65 -25.59 16.43
N ILE A 281 8.34 -24.86 17.50
CA ILE A 281 9.03 -23.60 17.82
C ILE A 281 10.33 -23.97 18.53
N LEU A 282 11.46 -23.52 18.01
CA LEU A 282 12.76 -23.81 18.58
C LEU A 282 13.18 -22.67 19.51
N LEU A 283 13.87 -23.01 20.60
CA LEU A 283 14.57 -22.01 21.41
C LEU A 283 15.74 -21.42 20.60
N ARG A 284 16.23 -20.23 20.99
CA ARG A 284 17.49 -19.72 20.45
C ARG A 284 18.60 -20.75 20.66
N GLY A 285 19.43 -20.95 19.62
CA GLY A 285 20.43 -22.03 19.57
C GLY A 285 19.93 -23.33 18.90
N ARG A 286 18.60 -23.49 18.72
CA ARG A 286 17.97 -24.58 17.95
C ARG A 286 18.24 -25.99 18.47
N GLU A 287 18.71 -26.13 19.70
CA GLU A 287 18.99 -27.42 20.37
C GLU A 287 17.75 -28.04 21.04
N ARG A 288 16.79 -27.19 21.40
CA ARG A 288 15.57 -27.54 22.14
C ARG A 288 14.35 -26.88 21.51
N ALA A 289 13.20 -27.53 21.64
CA ALA A 289 11.91 -27.01 21.18
C ALA A 289 10.97 -26.68 22.34
N LEU A 290 9.97 -25.83 22.10
CA LEU A 290 8.87 -25.66 23.05
C LEU A 290 8.04 -26.95 23.12
N PRO A 291 7.71 -27.44 24.34
CA PRO A 291 6.72 -28.49 24.51
C PRO A 291 5.38 -28.11 23.89
N VAL A 292 4.60 -29.11 23.44
CA VAL A 292 3.31 -28.89 22.76
C VAL A 292 2.36 -28.00 23.58
N ARG A 293 2.28 -28.22 24.89
CA ARG A 293 1.44 -27.42 25.80
C ARG A 293 1.88 -25.95 25.86
N ALA A 294 3.19 -25.70 25.90
CA ALA A 294 3.74 -24.34 25.87
C ALA A 294 3.45 -23.65 24.52
N ALA A 295 3.62 -24.37 23.41
CA ALA A 295 3.27 -23.88 22.07
C ALA A 295 1.77 -23.57 21.97
N ARG A 296 0.90 -24.39 22.54
CA ARG A 296 -0.56 -24.16 22.61
C ARG A 296 -0.89 -22.90 23.41
N ASN A 297 -0.24 -22.68 24.55
CA ASN A 297 -0.40 -21.43 25.32
C ASN A 297 0.06 -20.21 24.52
N PHE A 298 1.14 -20.33 23.74
CA PHE A 298 1.59 -19.26 22.86
C PHE A 298 0.59 -18.99 21.72
N VAL A 299 -0.05 -20.02 21.15
CA VAL A 299 -1.16 -19.84 20.20
C VAL A 299 -2.28 -19.01 20.83
N THR A 300 -2.66 -19.30 22.08
CA THR A 300 -3.65 -18.49 22.80
C THR A 300 -3.22 -17.03 22.88
N MET A 301 -1.97 -16.73 23.26
CA MET A 301 -1.42 -15.36 23.32
C MET A 301 -1.49 -14.64 21.97
N LEU A 302 -1.11 -15.32 20.89
CA LEU A 302 -1.18 -14.78 19.54
C LEU A 302 -2.61 -14.49 19.12
N LEU A 303 -3.56 -15.38 19.44
CA LEU A 303 -4.94 -15.28 18.98
C LEU A 303 -5.80 -14.29 19.78
N ILE A 304 -5.45 -14.00 21.03
CA ILE A 304 -6.05 -12.89 21.79
C ILE A 304 -5.43 -11.53 21.44
N SER A 305 -4.28 -11.52 20.75
CA SER A 305 -3.63 -10.31 20.27
C SER A 305 -4.33 -9.76 19.03
N THR A 306 -4.13 -8.47 18.76
CA THR A 306 -4.42 -7.86 17.45
C THR A 306 -3.25 -7.01 17.00
N PRO A 307 -3.13 -6.62 15.71
CA PRO A 307 -2.05 -5.75 15.26
C PRO A 307 -2.04 -4.37 15.92
N LYS A 308 -3.17 -3.95 16.53
CA LYS A 308 -3.33 -2.68 17.26
C LYS A 308 -3.20 -2.83 18.77
N ASP A 309 -3.46 -4.02 19.30
CA ASP A 309 -3.50 -4.30 20.73
C ASP A 309 -2.89 -5.69 20.97
N PRO A 310 -1.55 -5.80 20.92
CA PRO A 310 -0.87 -7.07 21.14
C PRO A 310 -0.88 -7.41 22.63
N TYR A 311 -1.07 -8.70 22.93
CA TYR A 311 -0.92 -9.20 24.30
C TYR A 311 0.55 -9.10 24.73
N PRO A 312 0.87 -8.39 25.83
CA PRO A 312 2.26 -8.10 26.21
C PRO A 312 3.13 -9.34 26.43
N GLY A 313 2.52 -10.46 26.81
CA GLY A 313 3.22 -11.72 27.03
C GLY A 313 3.87 -12.31 25.78
N CYS A 314 3.43 -11.91 24.58
CA CYS A 314 4.01 -12.39 23.31
C CYS A 314 5.51 -12.08 23.20
N GLU A 315 5.95 -10.87 23.57
CA GLU A 315 7.34 -10.43 23.39
C GLU A 315 8.33 -11.27 24.20
N GLN A 316 7.96 -11.68 25.42
CA GLN A 316 8.80 -12.55 26.25
C GLN A 316 9.07 -13.92 25.59
N VAL A 317 8.08 -14.45 24.86
CA VAL A 317 8.21 -15.72 24.13
C VAL A 317 9.01 -15.52 22.85
N ILE A 318 8.78 -14.42 22.14
CA ILE A 318 9.48 -14.08 20.89
C ILE A 318 10.98 -13.93 21.14
N ASP A 319 11.36 -13.26 22.24
CA ASP A 319 12.76 -13.04 22.59
C ASP A 319 13.49 -14.33 22.96
N LEU A 320 12.77 -15.36 23.41
CA LEU A 320 13.32 -16.67 23.79
C LEU A 320 13.57 -17.60 22.58
N CYS A 321 12.84 -17.42 21.48
CA CYS A 321 12.76 -18.40 20.40
C CYS A 321 13.58 -18.04 19.14
N ASP A 322 13.86 -19.04 18.31
CA ASP A 322 14.50 -18.88 17.00
C ASP A 322 13.55 -18.18 16.01
N PRO A 323 13.94 -17.05 15.40
CA PRO A 323 13.06 -16.28 14.51
C PRO A 323 12.56 -17.07 13.28
N GLY A 324 13.38 -17.96 12.72
CA GLY A 324 12.99 -18.76 11.56
C GLY A 324 11.90 -19.77 11.92
N SER A 325 12.03 -20.45 13.06
CA SER A 325 10.99 -21.35 13.56
C SER A 325 9.68 -20.63 13.87
N LEU A 326 9.76 -19.40 14.40
CA LEU A 326 8.58 -18.55 14.65
C LEU A 326 7.88 -18.14 13.35
N ALA A 327 8.63 -17.82 12.29
CA ALA A 327 8.07 -17.46 10.99
C ALA A 327 7.32 -18.65 10.35
N ASP A 328 7.92 -19.84 10.34
CA ASP A 328 7.26 -21.05 9.83
C ASP A 328 6.04 -21.44 10.68
N PHE A 329 6.12 -21.24 12.01
CA PHE A 329 4.98 -21.44 12.91
C PHE A 329 3.83 -20.47 12.62
N ALA A 330 4.11 -19.18 12.46
CA ALA A 330 3.10 -18.16 12.13
C ALA A 330 2.44 -18.43 10.77
N TRP A 331 3.21 -18.87 9.78
CA TRP A 331 2.66 -19.28 8.50
C TRP A 331 1.75 -20.50 8.62
N ALA A 332 2.16 -21.53 9.36
CA ALA A 332 1.34 -22.71 9.60
C ALA A 332 0.06 -22.37 10.38
N LEU A 333 0.14 -21.47 11.35
CA LEU A 333 -1.01 -20.94 12.08
C LEU A 333 -1.99 -20.25 11.13
N CYS A 334 -1.49 -19.44 10.18
CA CYS A 334 -2.32 -18.80 9.16
C CYS A 334 -3.01 -19.81 8.23
N VAL A 335 -2.30 -20.87 7.81
CA VAL A 335 -2.87 -21.90 6.95
C VAL A 335 -3.96 -22.71 7.65
N ASN A 336 -3.82 -22.93 8.96
CA ASN A 336 -4.75 -23.69 9.78
C ASN A 336 -5.77 -22.82 10.53
N ASP A 337 -5.79 -21.51 10.28
CA ASP A 337 -6.78 -20.60 10.87
C ASP A 337 -8.20 -21.00 10.44
N ARG A 338 -9.10 -21.05 11.42
CA ARG A 338 -10.51 -21.43 11.23
C ARG A 338 -11.47 -20.24 11.26
N SER A 339 -10.93 -19.02 11.16
CA SER A 339 -11.75 -17.80 11.24
C SER A 339 -12.84 -17.75 10.16
N SER A 340 -14.06 -17.42 10.57
CA SER A 340 -15.19 -17.22 9.67
C SER A 340 -15.28 -15.74 9.27
N GLY A 341 -15.34 -15.48 7.95
CA GLY A 341 -15.62 -14.14 7.41
C GLY A 341 -14.43 -13.18 7.28
N LEU A 342 -13.20 -13.61 7.57
CA LEU A 342 -11.96 -12.87 7.28
C LEU A 342 -10.98 -13.76 6.50
N TRP A 343 -9.98 -13.16 5.86
CA TRP A 343 -8.89 -13.93 5.23
C TRP A 343 -7.94 -14.52 6.28
N ALA A 344 -7.88 -13.89 7.46
CA ALA A 344 -7.19 -14.35 8.67
C ALA A 344 -7.76 -13.64 9.91
N ALA A 345 -7.82 -14.33 11.05
CA ALA A 345 -8.17 -13.74 12.34
C ALA A 345 -7.20 -12.60 12.71
N PRO A 346 -7.62 -11.58 13.48
CA PRO A 346 -6.73 -10.49 13.92
C PRO A 346 -5.45 -10.97 14.60
N GLY A 347 -5.52 -12.00 15.44
CA GLY A 347 -4.33 -12.57 16.08
C GLY A 347 -3.37 -13.28 15.12
N VAL A 348 -3.90 -13.89 14.06
CA VAL A 348 -3.09 -14.45 12.96
C VAL A 348 -2.43 -13.34 12.16
N GLN A 349 -3.13 -12.23 11.90
CA GLN A 349 -2.55 -11.05 11.25
C GLN A 349 -1.41 -10.46 12.09
N TYR A 350 -1.56 -10.41 13.42
CA TYR A 350 -0.50 -10.01 14.34
C TYR A 350 0.69 -10.98 14.28
N ALA A 351 0.44 -12.29 14.35
CA ALA A 351 1.48 -13.32 14.26
C ALA A 351 2.28 -13.20 12.96
N LEU A 352 1.61 -13.09 11.80
CA LEU A 352 2.29 -12.89 10.52
C LEU A 352 3.14 -11.61 10.51
N ARG A 353 2.59 -10.49 10.98
CA ARG A 353 3.30 -9.20 11.02
C ARG A 353 4.53 -9.25 11.92
N ARG A 354 4.40 -9.82 13.11
CA ARG A 354 5.44 -9.76 14.16
C ARG A 354 6.50 -10.85 14.02
N LEU A 355 6.10 -12.04 13.55
CA LEU A 355 6.93 -13.24 13.49
C LEU A 355 7.40 -13.58 12.07
N GLY A 356 6.72 -13.04 11.04
CA GLY A 356 7.01 -13.34 9.65
C GLY A 356 8.35 -12.78 9.18
N ASP A 357 8.90 -13.46 8.19
CA ASP A 357 10.15 -13.14 7.50
C ASP A 357 9.93 -12.93 5.98
N ALA A 358 11.02 -12.79 5.22
CA ALA A 358 10.96 -12.69 3.76
C ALA A 358 10.26 -13.90 3.11
N GLY A 359 10.44 -15.11 3.64
CA GLY A 359 9.74 -16.31 3.17
C GLY A 359 8.23 -16.22 3.39
N THR A 360 7.82 -15.71 4.55
CA THR A 360 6.42 -15.48 4.92
C THR A 360 5.78 -14.42 4.03
N ALA A 361 6.47 -13.31 3.77
CA ALA A 361 6.02 -12.28 2.85
C ALA A 361 5.80 -12.83 1.43
N ALA A 362 6.74 -13.63 0.92
CA ALA A 362 6.62 -14.24 -0.40
C ALA A 362 5.42 -15.21 -0.49
N ARG A 363 5.22 -16.05 0.53
CA ARG A 363 4.09 -16.98 0.62
C ARG A 363 2.75 -16.25 0.70
N LEU A 364 2.67 -15.17 1.50
CA LEU A 364 1.49 -14.33 1.62
C LEU A 364 1.16 -13.64 0.29
N ALA A 365 2.13 -12.99 -0.34
CA ALA A 365 1.95 -12.32 -1.63
C ALA A 365 1.51 -13.31 -2.73
N ALA A 366 2.07 -14.51 -2.76
CA ALA A 366 1.66 -15.56 -3.71
C ALA A 366 0.20 -16.01 -3.50
N ARG A 367 -0.27 -16.08 -2.24
CA ARG A 367 -1.68 -16.37 -1.92
C ARG A 367 -2.59 -15.22 -2.35
N MET A 368 -2.21 -13.99 -2.02
CA MET A 368 -2.94 -12.76 -2.40
C MET A 368 -3.11 -12.62 -3.90
N ALA A 369 -2.08 -12.95 -4.69
CA ALA A 369 -2.13 -12.84 -6.15
C ALA A 369 -3.24 -13.70 -6.79
N ARG A 370 -3.72 -14.75 -6.11
CA ARG A 370 -4.77 -15.66 -6.57
C ARG A 370 -6.18 -15.27 -6.11
N TRP A 371 -6.32 -14.27 -5.24
CA TRP A 371 -7.63 -13.84 -4.76
C TRP A 371 -8.38 -13.13 -5.86
N ASP A 372 -9.57 -13.64 -6.16
CA ASP A 372 -10.51 -12.96 -7.04
C ASP A 372 -11.17 -11.78 -6.33
N ASN A 373 -11.97 -11.04 -7.09
CA ASN A 373 -12.72 -9.90 -6.59
C ASN A 373 -13.69 -10.29 -5.45
N TYR A 374 -14.34 -11.45 -5.54
CA TYR A 374 -15.31 -11.90 -4.53
C TYR A 374 -14.61 -12.18 -3.19
N TYR A 375 -13.49 -12.89 -3.22
CA TYR A 375 -12.73 -13.22 -2.04
C TYR A 375 -12.15 -11.96 -1.38
N THR A 376 -11.52 -11.09 -2.19
CA THR A 376 -10.88 -9.86 -1.70
C THR A 376 -11.87 -8.97 -0.96
N TRP A 377 -13.09 -8.82 -1.49
CA TRP A 377 -14.14 -8.04 -0.85
C TRP A 377 -14.75 -8.75 0.37
N THR A 378 -15.21 -9.99 0.20
CA THR A 378 -15.98 -10.73 1.22
C THR A 378 -15.17 -10.99 2.48
N PHE A 379 -13.89 -11.33 2.34
CA PHE A 379 -13.02 -11.71 3.45
C PHE A 379 -12.09 -10.57 3.90
N LYS A 380 -12.39 -9.32 3.50
CA LYS A 380 -11.56 -8.13 3.80
C LYS A 380 -10.09 -8.31 3.41
N GLY A 381 -9.82 -8.96 2.28
CA GLY A 381 -8.47 -9.30 1.82
C GLY A 381 -7.53 -8.08 1.65
N LEU A 382 -8.07 -6.87 1.49
CA LEU A 382 -7.24 -5.67 1.38
C LEU A 382 -6.41 -5.38 2.65
N THR A 383 -6.80 -5.85 3.84
CA THR A 383 -5.96 -5.68 5.05
C THR A 383 -4.70 -6.55 5.03
N ALA A 384 -4.63 -7.56 4.15
CA ALA A 384 -3.43 -8.36 3.95
C ALA A 384 -2.28 -7.54 3.36
N LEU A 385 -2.58 -6.45 2.63
CA LEU A 385 -1.54 -5.52 2.16
C LEU A 385 -0.88 -4.79 3.34
N ASP A 386 -1.63 -4.47 4.40
CA ASP A 386 -1.07 -3.84 5.60
C ASP A 386 -0.19 -4.82 6.39
N VAL A 387 -0.62 -6.09 6.46
CA VAL A 387 0.21 -7.16 7.03
C VAL A 387 1.49 -7.35 6.21
N LEU A 388 1.38 -7.46 4.88
CA LEU A 388 2.54 -7.65 3.99
C LEU A 388 3.55 -6.50 4.12
N MET A 389 3.08 -5.26 4.17
CA MET A 389 3.94 -4.07 4.34
C MET A 389 4.62 -4.01 5.71
N ALA A 390 4.04 -4.65 6.72
CA ALA A 390 4.56 -4.61 8.08
C ALA A 390 5.44 -5.82 8.44
N ILE A 391 5.51 -6.85 7.59
CA ILE A 391 6.49 -7.94 7.72
C ILE A 391 7.88 -7.37 7.46
N TYR A 392 8.80 -7.61 8.39
CA TYR A 392 10.19 -7.20 8.23
C TYR A 392 10.85 -8.00 7.11
N THR A 393 11.28 -7.31 6.06
CA THR A 393 12.10 -7.90 4.98
C THR A 393 13.31 -7.01 4.70
N PRO A 394 14.46 -7.58 4.27
CA PRO A 394 15.61 -6.78 3.89
C PRO A 394 15.35 -5.95 2.63
N GLY A 395 15.73 -4.68 2.66
CA GLY A 395 15.67 -3.77 1.52
C GLY A 395 14.27 -3.67 0.90
N ASP A 396 14.20 -3.75 -0.43
CA ASP A 396 12.97 -3.53 -1.19
C ASP A 396 12.23 -4.85 -1.54
N ALA A 397 12.50 -5.96 -0.84
CA ALA A 397 11.86 -7.25 -1.12
C ALA A 397 10.33 -7.20 -1.04
N THR A 398 9.77 -6.55 -0.02
CA THR A 398 8.31 -6.35 0.10
C THR A 398 7.75 -5.52 -1.05
N LEU A 399 8.48 -4.47 -1.50
CA LEU A 399 8.04 -3.62 -2.61
C LEU A 399 8.00 -4.40 -3.94
N ARG A 400 8.92 -5.35 -4.15
CA ARG A 400 8.88 -6.27 -5.30
C ARG A 400 7.63 -7.15 -5.31
N HIS A 401 7.20 -7.63 -4.14
CA HIS A 401 5.94 -8.36 -4.02
C HIS A 401 4.73 -7.47 -4.31
N LEU A 402 4.78 -6.23 -3.84
CA LEU A 402 3.72 -5.24 -4.05
C LEU A 402 3.59 -4.85 -5.54
N ASP A 403 4.70 -4.63 -6.26
CA ASP A 403 4.72 -4.38 -7.70
C ASP A 403 4.14 -5.57 -8.49
N ARG A 404 4.50 -6.79 -8.11
CA ARG A 404 3.90 -8.00 -8.70
C ARG A 404 2.39 -8.05 -8.47
N LEU A 405 1.91 -7.71 -7.28
CA LEU A 405 0.47 -7.67 -6.97
C LEU A 405 -0.25 -6.57 -7.78
N ALA A 406 0.33 -5.38 -7.87
CA ALA A 406 -0.20 -4.27 -8.66
C ALA A 406 -0.39 -4.64 -10.14
N ARG A 407 0.52 -5.45 -10.69
CA ARG A 407 0.47 -5.86 -12.11
C ARG A 407 -0.40 -7.09 -12.35
N ARG A 408 -0.32 -8.10 -11.48
CA ARG A 408 -0.73 -9.49 -11.82
C ARG A 408 -1.73 -10.11 -10.86
N ALA A 409 -2.20 -9.43 -9.81
CA ALA A 409 -3.24 -9.98 -8.94
C ALA A 409 -4.51 -10.32 -9.74
N ALA A 410 -5.18 -11.43 -9.42
CA ALA A 410 -6.41 -11.84 -10.10
C ALA A 410 -7.54 -10.80 -9.92
N ASP A 411 -7.65 -10.17 -8.75
CA ASP A 411 -8.52 -9.02 -8.53
C ASP A 411 -7.95 -7.72 -9.14
N ALA A 412 -8.30 -7.46 -10.40
CA ALA A 412 -7.96 -6.23 -11.10
C ALA A 412 -8.71 -5.00 -10.58
N LYS A 413 -9.84 -5.17 -9.86
CA LYS A 413 -10.72 -4.06 -9.48
C LYS A 413 -10.30 -3.41 -8.15
N HIS A 414 -9.86 -4.19 -7.16
CA HIS A 414 -9.50 -3.64 -5.84
C HIS A 414 -8.04 -3.90 -5.46
N MET A 415 -7.56 -5.15 -5.56
CA MET A 415 -6.18 -5.49 -5.16
C MET A 415 -5.12 -4.72 -5.98
N ARG A 416 -5.24 -4.70 -7.32
CA ARG A 416 -4.26 -4.01 -8.18
C ARG A 416 -4.15 -2.51 -7.89
N PRO A 417 -5.26 -1.73 -7.88
CA PRO A 417 -5.18 -0.30 -7.56
C PRO A 417 -4.69 -0.01 -6.14
N GLN A 418 -5.04 -0.84 -5.16
CA GLN A 418 -4.61 -0.67 -3.77
C GLN A 418 -3.11 -0.98 -3.56
N ALA A 419 -2.59 -1.98 -4.27
CA ALA A 419 -1.15 -2.25 -4.30
C ALA A 419 -0.39 -1.11 -4.99
N GLN A 420 -0.90 -0.62 -6.12
CA GLN A 420 -0.33 0.52 -6.83
C GLN A 420 -0.35 1.81 -5.98
N GLY A 421 -1.44 2.08 -5.26
CA GLY A 421 -1.54 3.22 -4.36
C GLY A 421 -0.47 3.23 -3.26
N ARG A 422 -0.14 2.05 -2.70
CA ARG A 422 0.94 1.90 -1.73
C ARG A 422 2.33 2.11 -2.36
N LEU A 423 2.57 1.62 -3.57
CA LEU A 423 3.82 1.92 -4.31
C LEU A 423 3.96 3.41 -4.59
N ASN A 424 2.88 4.08 -4.99
CA ASN A 424 2.88 5.52 -5.25
C ASN A 424 3.20 6.32 -3.97
N ALA A 425 2.68 5.88 -2.81
CA ALA A 425 3.00 6.50 -1.53
C ALA A 425 4.49 6.37 -1.20
N VAL A 426 5.05 5.17 -1.32
CA VAL A 426 6.49 4.91 -1.09
C VAL A 426 7.36 5.68 -2.09
N ALA A 427 6.97 5.73 -3.36
CA ALA A 427 7.69 6.48 -4.38
C ALA A 427 7.74 7.97 -4.02
N ARG A 428 6.60 8.56 -3.65
CA ARG A 428 6.51 9.96 -3.21
C ARG A 428 7.35 10.24 -1.95
N GLU A 429 7.35 9.34 -0.97
CA GLU A 429 8.20 9.44 0.22
C GLU A 429 9.69 9.44 -0.12
N ARG A 430 10.08 8.71 -1.18
CA ARG A 430 11.46 8.66 -1.69
C ARG A 430 11.78 9.73 -2.74
N GLY A 431 10.86 10.64 -3.05
CA GLY A 431 11.04 11.64 -4.12
C GLY A 431 11.13 11.06 -5.53
N LEU A 432 10.59 9.85 -5.74
CA LEU A 432 10.62 9.12 -7.01
C LEU A 432 9.22 9.12 -7.66
N THR A 433 9.20 9.02 -8.98
CA THR A 433 7.98 8.62 -9.70
C THR A 433 7.72 7.12 -9.50
N SER A 434 6.47 6.67 -9.72
CA SER A 434 6.14 5.24 -9.65
C SER A 434 6.99 4.40 -10.61
N GLU A 435 7.31 4.93 -11.77
CA GLU A 435 8.12 4.22 -12.76
C GLU A 435 9.60 4.18 -12.37
N GLN A 436 10.14 5.26 -11.80
CA GLN A 436 11.50 5.27 -11.24
C GLN A 436 11.66 4.29 -10.08
N LEU A 437 10.63 4.17 -9.22
CA LEU A 437 10.63 3.14 -8.18
C LEU A 437 10.64 1.75 -8.82
N ALA A 438 9.77 1.49 -9.79
CA ALA A 438 9.70 0.20 -10.46
C ALA A 438 10.98 -0.20 -11.20
N ASP A 439 11.75 0.76 -11.75
CA ASP A 439 13.08 0.50 -12.34
C ASP A 439 14.07 -0.07 -11.30
N ARG A 440 13.98 0.40 -10.05
CA ARG A 440 14.85 -0.02 -8.93
C ARG A 440 14.39 -1.32 -8.26
N LEU A 441 13.21 -1.82 -8.62
CA LEU A 441 12.64 -3.05 -8.07
C LEU A 441 12.99 -4.31 -8.88
N VAL A 442 13.86 -4.22 -9.88
CA VAL A 442 14.35 -5.40 -10.61
C VAL A 442 15.18 -6.26 -9.63
N PRO A 443 14.88 -7.58 -9.49
CA PRO A 443 15.70 -8.46 -8.69
C PRO A 443 16.96 -8.89 -9.44
N ASP A 444 18.07 -9.04 -8.73
CA ASP A 444 19.33 -9.54 -9.32
C ASP A 444 19.28 -11.04 -9.66
N LEU A 445 18.28 -11.77 -9.14
CA LEU A 445 18.04 -13.20 -9.38
C LEU A 445 19.25 -14.10 -9.09
N ASP A 446 20.05 -13.74 -8.07
CA ASP A 446 21.34 -14.37 -7.71
C ASP A 446 22.35 -14.43 -8.88
N LEU A 447 22.22 -13.52 -9.84
CA LEU A 447 23.21 -13.32 -10.89
C LEU A 447 24.39 -12.51 -10.33
N ASP A 448 25.59 -12.82 -10.79
CA ASP A 448 26.78 -12.01 -10.58
C ASP A 448 26.77 -10.74 -11.45
N ALA A 449 27.78 -9.89 -11.31
CA ALA A 449 27.90 -8.64 -12.06
C ALA A 449 27.95 -8.84 -13.59
N ASP A 450 28.39 -10.01 -14.06
CA ASP A 450 28.41 -10.37 -15.49
C ASP A 450 27.05 -10.91 -15.98
N GLY A 451 26.05 -10.97 -15.09
CA GLY A 451 24.74 -11.51 -15.38
C GLY A 451 24.73 -13.04 -15.53
N ARG A 452 25.65 -13.73 -14.84
CA ARG A 452 25.80 -15.20 -14.84
C ARG A 452 25.49 -15.78 -13.46
N MET A 453 25.27 -17.08 -13.40
CA MET A 453 25.11 -17.80 -12.12
C MET A 453 25.78 -19.17 -12.22
N THR A 454 26.53 -19.57 -11.19
CA THR A 454 27.15 -20.90 -11.13
C THR A 454 26.30 -21.85 -10.29
N LEU A 455 25.97 -23.00 -10.86
CA LEU A 455 25.21 -24.08 -10.22
C LEU A 455 26.17 -25.25 -9.93
N ASP A 456 26.32 -25.58 -8.65
CA ASP A 456 27.27 -26.59 -8.19
C ASP A 456 26.57 -27.93 -7.91
N TYR A 457 27.05 -29.01 -8.55
CA TYR A 457 26.64 -30.40 -8.27
C TYR A 457 27.71 -31.15 -7.46
N GLY A 458 28.74 -30.47 -6.97
CA GLY A 458 29.93 -31.02 -6.33
C GLY A 458 31.00 -31.38 -7.37
N GLY A 459 30.83 -32.53 -8.03
CA GLY A 459 31.82 -33.06 -8.99
C GLY A 459 31.80 -32.43 -10.38
N ARG A 460 30.82 -31.56 -10.66
CA ARG A 460 30.69 -30.81 -11.92
C ARG A 460 29.93 -29.52 -11.69
N ARG A 461 30.25 -28.48 -12.46
CA ARG A 461 29.57 -27.18 -12.37
C ARG A 461 28.91 -26.80 -13.69
N PHE A 462 27.89 -25.96 -13.58
CA PHE A 462 27.18 -25.42 -14.72
C PHE A 462 27.09 -23.90 -14.59
N VAL A 463 27.35 -23.18 -15.68
CA VAL A 463 27.21 -21.72 -15.72
C VAL A 463 25.92 -21.39 -16.45
N VAL A 464 25.07 -20.57 -15.84
CA VAL A 464 23.85 -20.06 -16.44
C VAL A 464 24.15 -18.84 -17.29
N GLY A 465 23.65 -18.86 -18.53
CA GLY A 465 23.63 -17.71 -19.44
C GLY A 465 22.21 -17.46 -19.97
N PHE A 466 22.04 -16.40 -20.76
CA PHE A 466 20.76 -15.97 -21.31
C PHE A 466 20.81 -15.88 -22.84
N ASP A 467 19.79 -16.43 -23.51
CA ASP A 467 19.65 -16.31 -24.97
C ASP A 467 19.08 -14.95 -25.38
N GLU A 468 18.76 -14.80 -26.67
CA GLU A 468 18.30 -13.54 -27.22
C GLU A 468 16.94 -13.05 -26.73
N GLN A 469 16.18 -13.93 -26.10
CA GLN A 469 14.91 -13.60 -25.49
C GLN A 469 14.98 -13.67 -23.97
N LEU A 470 16.19 -13.57 -23.40
CA LEU A 470 16.48 -13.71 -21.98
C LEU A 470 15.97 -15.02 -21.38
N LYS A 471 15.97 -16.12 -22.15
CA LYS A 471 15.69 -17.44 -21.61
C LYS A 471 16.99 -18.03 -21.05
N PRO A 472 16.98 -18.50 -19.79
CA PRO A 472 18.16 -19.14 -19.22
C PRO A 472 18.53 -20.44 -19.93
N PHE A 473 19.80 -20.56 -20.33
CA PHE A 473 20.46 -21.81 -20.71
C PHE A 473 21.61 -22.11 -19.76
N VAL A 474 22.16 -23.32 -19.82
CA VAL A 474 23.35 -23.69 -19.03
C VAL A 474 24.45 -24.23 -19.92
N THR A 475 25.68 -23.88 -19.63
CA THR A 475 26.88 -24.50 -20.21
C THR A 475 27.54 -25.40 -19.18
N ASP A 476 27.99 -26.56 -19.64
CA ASP A 476 28.89 -27.43 -18.87
C ASP A 476 30.34 -26.91 -18.96
N GLU A 477 31.26 -27.62 -18.30
CA GLU A 477 32.71 -27.33 -18.33
C GLU A 477 33.30 -27.47 -19.75
N ASP A 478 32.65 -28.23 -20.64
CA ASP A 478 33.00 -28.38 -22.05
C ASP A 478 32.47 -27.21 -22.93
N GLY A 479 31.78 -26.24 -22.33
CA GLY A 479 31.26 -25.05 -23.00
C GLY A 479 29.99 -25.27 -23.84
N LYS A 480 29.37 -26.45 -23.79
CA LYS A 480 28.22 -26.76 -24.66
C LYS A 480 26.91 -26.25 -24.06
N PRO A 481 26.16 -25.36 -24.73
CA PRO A 481 24.91 -24.83 -24.20
C PRO A 481 23.81 -25.90 -24.22
N ARG A 482 23.04 -25.96 -23.13
CA ARG A 482 21.91 -26.88 -22.93
C ARG A 482 20.71 -26.10 -22.41
N LYS A 483 19.54 -26.35 -23.01
CA LYS A 483 18.28 -25.74 -22.59
C LYS A 483 17.79 -26.23 -21.24
N SER A 484 18.32 -27.31 -20.70
CA SER A 484 17.92 -27.87 -19.40
C SER A 484 19.14 -28.28 -18.60
N LEU A 485 19.11 -28.00 -17.31
CA LEU A 485 20.09 -28.55 -16.38
C LEU A 485 19.91 -30.08 -16.27
N PRO A 486 20.98 -30.88 -16.33
CA PRO A 486 20.88 -32.33 -16.14
C PRO A 486 20.25 -32.68 -14.79
N LYS A 487 19.44 -33.74 -14.73
CA LYS A 487 18.92 -34.22 -13.45
C LYS A 487 20.07 -34.65 -12.53
N PRO A 488 19.99 -34.40 -11.20
CA PRO A 488 20.94 -34.94 -10.24
C PRO A 488 21.05 -36.46 -10.37
N GLY A 489 22.28 -36.96 -10.46
CA GLY A 489 22.61 -38.39 -10.54
C GLY A 489 23.28 -38.90 -9.28
N VAL A 490 23.52 -40.22 -9.23
CA VAL A 490 24.10 -40.92 -8.04
C VAL A 490 25.54 -40.49 -7.71
N LYS A 491 26.25 -39.88 -8.67
CA LYS A 491 27.62 -39.37 -8.48
C LYS A 491 27.66 -37.88 -8.10
N ASP A 492 26.52 -37.20 -8.12
CA ASP A 492 26.43 -35.79 -7.75
C ASP A 492 26.18 -35.68 -6.23
N ASP A 493 26.50 -34.53 -5.64
CA ASP A 493 26.28 -34.28 -4.22
C ASP A 493 24.79 -34.32 -3.86
N GLU A 494 24.45 -35.09 -2.81
CA GLU A 494 23.07 -35.36 -2.39
C GLU A 494 22.33 -34.10 -1.88
N THR A 495 23.06 -33.05 -1.52
CA THR A 495 22.51 -31.79 -1.02
C THR A 495 22.55 -30.67 -2.06
N LEU A 496 23.70 -30.47 -2.72
CA LEU A 496 23.92 -29.37 -3.65
C LEU A 496 23.18 -29.57 -4.96
N ALA A 497 23.19 -30.79 -5.53
CA ALA A 497 22.61 -31.02 -6.84
C ALA A 497 21.07 -30.87 -6.88
N PRO A 498 20.28 -31.40 -5.92
CA PRO A 498 18.84 -31.13 -5.88
C PRO A 498 18.51 -29.65 -5.66
N ALA A 499 19.28 -28.96 -4.82
CA ALA A 499 19.10 -27.53 -4.57
C ALA A 499 19.38 -26.70 -5.83
N ALA A 500 20.50 -26.96 -6.51
CA ALA A 500 20.87 -26.31 -7.76
C ALA A 500 19.84 -26.57 -8.88
N TYR A 501 19.34 -27.81 -9.00
CA TYR A 501 18.29 -28.15 -9.96
C TYR A 501 16.98 -27.39 -9.71
N LYS A 502 16.57 -27.29 -8.44
CA LYS A 502 15.41 -26.49 -8.04
C LYS A 502 15.63 -25.01 -8.34
N ARG A 503 16.80 -24.46 -7.97
CA ARG A 503 17.13 -23.04 -8.17
C ARG A 503 17.09 -22.63 -9.64
N PHE A 504 17.58 -23.48 -10.54
CA PHE A 504 17.50 -23.23 -11.99
C PHE A 504 16.07 -23.24 -12.53
N ALA A 505 15.22 -24.16 -12.02
CA ALA A 505 13.81 -24.21 -12.40
C ALA A 505 13.06 -22.95 -11.93
N ASP A 506 13.38 -22.45 -10.75
CA ASP A 506 12.80 -21.21 -10.21
C ASP A 506 13.33 -19.97 -10.97
N LEU A 507 14.64 -19.92 -11.27
CA LEU A 507 15.25 -18.86 -12.09
C LEU A 507 14.53 -18.72 -13.44
N LYS A 508 14.28 -19.82 -14.14
CA LYS A 508 13.58 -19.81 -15.44
C LYS A 508 12.21 -19.15 -15.38
N LYS A 509 11.46 -19.39 -14.31
CA LYS A 509 10.12 -18.82 -14.14
C LYS A 509 10.21 -17.32 -13.83
N GLU A 510 11.15 -16.95 -12.96
CA GLU A 510 11.34 -15.58 -12.49
C GLU A 510 11.93 -14.70 -13.58
N ALA A 511 13.05 -15.09 -14.19
CA ALA A 511 13.71 -14.33 -15.25
C ALA A 511 12.78 -14.09 -16.44
N ARG A 512 12.07 -15.12 -16.92
CA ARG A 512 11.08 -14.97 -18.02
C ARG A 512 10.00 -13.95 -17.68
N THR A 513 9.54 -13.96 -16.43
CA THR A 513 8.50 -13.05 -15.94
C THR A 513 9.01 -11.62 -15.88
N VAL A 514 10.18 -11.41 -15.28
CA VAL A 514 10.77 -10.08 -15.08
C VAL A 514 11.20 -9.49 -16.42
N ALA A 515 11.90 -10.25 -17.26
CA ALA A 515 12.32 -9.84 -18.59
C ALA A 515 11.15 -9.35 -19.45
N ALA A 516 10.06 -10.14 -19.52
CA ALA A 516 8.89 -9.76 -20.31
C ALA A 516 8.23 -8.45 -19.81
N ASP A 517 8.27 -8.19 -18.51
CA ASP A 517 7.75 -6.93 -17.95
C ASP A 517 8.69 -5.76 -18.26
N GLN A 518 10.01 -5.94 -18.13
CA GLN A 518 10.98 -4.87 -18.39
C GLN A 518 11.07 -4.51 -19.88
N ILE A 519 10.99 -5.50 -20.78
CA ILE A 519 10.92 -5.27 -22.24
C ILE A 519 9.74 -4.37 -22.59
N LYS A 520 8.54 -4.66 -22.05
CA LYS A 520 7.34 -3.82 -22.27
C LYS A 520 7.50 -2.42 -21.71
N ARG A 521 8.22 -2.27 -20.59
CA ARG A 521 8.47 -0.96 -19.97
C ARG A 521 9.44 -0.13 -20.80
N LEU A 522 10.49 -0.75 -21.35
CA LEU A 522 11.45 -0.09 -22.23
C LEU A 522 10.82 0.30 -23.57
N GLU A 523 10.00 -0.57 -24.16
CA GLU A 523 9.23 -0.23 -25.36
C GLU A 523 8.29 0.96 -25.09
N ARG A 524 7.59 0.96 -23.95
CA ARG A 524 6.77 2.10 -23.53
C ARG A 524 7.61 3.35 -23.31
N ALA A 525 8.78 3.23 -22.69
CA ALA A 525 9.69 4.34 -22.43
C ALA A 525 10.17 5.01 -23.73
N MET A 526 10.46 4.21 -24.77
CA MET A 526 10.75 4.71 -26.11
C MET A 526 9.57 5.51 -26.68
N VAL A 527 8.35 4.98 -26.57
CA VAL A 527 7.14 5.64 -27.08
C VAL A 527 6.79 6.92 -26.31
N THR A 528 6.98 6.94 -25.00
CA THR A 528 6.65 8.10 -24.16
C THR A 528 7.80 9.10 -24.01
N GLY A 529 8.94 8.86 -24.67
CA GLY A 529 10.12 9.72 -24.57
C GLY A 529 10.71 9.82 -23.15
N ARG A 530 10.62 8.75 -22.37
CA ARG A 530 11.19 8.73 -21.00
C ARG A 530 12.71 8.82 -21.07
N SER A 531 13.28 9.57 -20.15
CA SER A 531 14.72 9.75 -20.02
C SER A 531 15.24 9.36 -18.63
N TRP A 532 16.54 9.13 -18.54
CA TRP A 532 17.28 8.83 -17.32
C TRP A 532 18.53 9.71 -17.25
N THR A 533 19.01 10.02 -16.04
CA THR A 533 20.35 10.63 -15.92
C THR A 533 21.44 9.62 -16.30
N PRO A 534 22.66 10.06 -16.65
CA PRO A 534 23.79 9.17 -16.88
C PRO A 534 24.04 8.17 -15.73
N GLU A 535 23.90 8.62 -14.48
CA GLU A 535 24.06 7.78 -13.29
C GLU A 535 22.94 6.75 -13.18
N GLU A 536 21.69 7.19 -13.38
CA GLU A 536 20.55 6.27 -13.40
C GLU A 536 20.71 5.24 -14.52
N PHE A 537 21.13 5.66 -15.71
CA PHE A 537 21.34 4.77 -16.84
C PHE A 537 22.37 3.69 -16.52
N ARG A 538 23.54 4.08 -16.00
CA ARG A 538 24.58 3.13 -15.61
C ARG A 538 24.09 2.16 -14.55
N ALA A 539 23.52 2.67 -13.46
CA ALA A 539 23.07 1.83 -12.34
C ALA A 539 21.92 0.88 -12.74
N LEU A 540 20.97 1.34 -13.55
CA LEU A 540 19.75 0.57 -13.87
C LEU A 540 19.91 -0.36 -15.07
N PHE A 541 20.80 -0.05 -16.01
CA PHE A 541 20.90 -0.76 -17.28
C PHE A 541 22.27 -1.35 -17.57
N VAL A 542 23.36 -0.80 -17.05
CA VAL A 542 24.71 -1.31 -17.30
C VAL A 542 25.16 -2.25 -16.17
N GLU A 543 25.01 -1.80 -14.92
CA GLU A 543 25.46 -2.54 -13.72
C GLU A 543 24.45 -3.58 -13.23
N GLN A 544 23.17 -3.41 -13.58
CA GLN A 544 22.10 -4.32 -13.19
C GLN A 544 22.18 -5.64 -13.97
N PRO A 545 22.42 -6.80 -13.31
CA PRO A 545 22.78 -8.05 -13.99
C PRO A 545 21.80 -8.52 -15.06
N LEU A 546 20.50 -8.41 -14.78
CA LEU A 546 19.46 -8.81 -15.73
C LEU A 546 19.22 -7.75 -16.81
N MET A 547 19.32 -6.47 -16.45
CA MET A 547 19.04 -5.35 -17.34
C MET A 547 20.15 -5.12 -18.36
N GLY A 548 21.41 -5.41 -18.00
CA GLY A 548 22.56 -5.39 -18.91
C GLY A 548 22.32 -6.23 -20.16
N HIS A 549 21.72 -7.41 -20.01
CA HIS A 549 21.39 -8.28 -21.15
C HIS A 549 20.33 -7.66 -22.09
N ILE A 550 19.44 -6.80 -21.59
CA ILE A 550 18.45 -6.08 -22.42
C ILE A 550 19.10 -4.85 -23.04
N ALA A 551 19.87 -4.10 -22.25
CA ALA A 551 20.45 -2.83 -22.65
C ALA A 551 21.42 -2.96 -23.83
N ARG A 552 22.21 -4.04 -23.87
CA ARG A 552 23.13 -4.40 -24.97
C ARG A 552 22.42 -4.66 -26.31
N ARG A 553 21.11 -4.90 -26.29
CA ARG A 553 20.30 -5.24 -27.48
C ARG A 553 19.47 -4.07 -28.00
N LEU A 554 19.73 -2.87 -27.49
CA LEU A 554 19.00 -1.65 -27.82
C LEU A 554 20.02 -0.56 -28.17
N VAL A 555 19.62 0.34 -29.06
CA VAL A 555 20.35 1.60 -29.25
C VAL A 555 19.82 2.62 -28.25
N TRP A 556 20.71 3.47 -27.76
CA TRP A 556 20.44 4.51 -26.78
C TRP A 556 20.87 5.85 -27.35
N ALA A 557 20.29 6.94 -26.86
CA ALA A 557 20.65 8.28 -27.30
C ALA A 557 20.93 9.20 -26.12
N ALA A 558 21.96 10.04 -26.26
CA ALA A 558 22.31 11.12 -25.36
C ALA A 558 22.40 12.42 -26.19
N GLY A 559 21.32 13.21 -26.17
CA GLY A 559 21.15 14.31 -27.12
C GLY A 559 21.05 13.77 -28.55
N ASP A 560 21.87 14.30 -29.46
CA ASP A 560 21.92 13.86 -30.86
C ASP A 560 22.84 12.65 -31.09
N ALA A 561 23.62 12.25 -30.07
CA ALA A 561 24.53 11.11 -30.18
C ALA A 561 23.81 9.79 -29.87
N VAL A 562 23.94 8.81 -30.76
CA VAL A 562 23.40 7.45 -30.59
C VAL A 562 24.54 6.49 -30.28
N PHE A 563 24.33 5.55 -29.37
CA PHE A 563 25.33 4.59 -28.91
C PHE A 563 24.70 3.24 -28.52
N ARG A 564 25.54 2.23 -28.31
CA ARG A 564 25.17 0.91 -27.75
C ARG A 564 25.96 0.60 -26.48
N VAL A 565 25.48 -0.37 -25.71
CA VAL A 565 26.25 -1.01 -24.62
C VAL A 565 26.90 -2.27 -25.18
N ALA A 566 28.21 -2.41 -25.02
CA ALA A 566 28.97 -3.58 -25.42
C ALA A 566 28.90 -4.73 -24.40
N GLU A 567 29.43 -5.89 -24.77
CA GLU A 567 29.40 -7.13 -23.99
C GLU A 567 30.09 -6.99 -22.63
N ASP A 568 31.13 -6.17 -22.54
CA ASP A 568 31.87 -5.86 -21.32
C ASP A 568 31.25 -4.69 -20.52
N GLY A 569 30.16 -4.09 -21.01
CA GLY A 569 29.47 -2.96 -20.40
C GLY A 569 30.04 -1.59 -20.78
N THR A 570 31.07 -1.52 -21.63
CA THR A 570 31.53 -0.24 -22.22
C THR A 570 30.49 0.29 -23.21
N LEU A 571 30.58 1.59 -23.54
CA LEU A 571 29.69 2.21 -24.53
C LEU A 571 30.45 2.40 -25.83
N ALA A 572 29.78 2.16 -26.95
CA ALA A 572 30.38 2.29 -28.27
C ALA A 572 29.44 3.06 -29.22
N ASP A 573 30.03 3.83 -30.14
CA ASP A 573 29.31 4.50 -31.21
C ASP A 573 29.05 3.57 -32.41
N VAL A 574 28.57 4.14 -33.52
CA VAL A 574 28.24 3.37 -34.74
C VAL A 574 29.46 2.79 -35.46
N HIS A 575 30.67 3.28 -35.15
CA HIS A 575 31.94 2.82 -35.71
C HIS A 575 32.68 1.84 -34.79
N ASP A 576 32.05 1.45 -33.67
CA ASP A 576 32.63 0.64 -32.60
C ASP A 576 33.76 1.36 -31.82
N ASP A 577 33.81 2.70 -31.93
CA ASP A 577 34.74 3.53 -31.16
C ASP A 577 34.16 3.80 -29.75
N GLU A 578 35.05 3.94 -28.76
CA GLU A 578 34.66 4.18 -27.36
C GLU A 578 33.82 5.47 -27.23
N PHE A 579 32.61 5.33 -26.69
CA PHE A 579 31.70 6.44 -26.47
C PHE A 579 31.70 6.87 -24.99
N THR A 580 32.03 8.13 -24.72
CA THR A 580 31.93 8.69 -23.36
C THR A 580 30.60 9.42 -23.19
N LEU A 581 29.79 8.94 -22.26
CA LEU A 581 28.49 9.56 -21.95
C LEU A 581 28.68 10.93 -21.27
N PRO A 582 28.14 12.03 -21.81
CA PRO A 582 28.27 13.34 -21.19
C PRO A 582 27.52 13.42 -19.85
N PRO A 583 28.10 14.01 -18.79
CA PRO A 583 27.59 13.92 -17.41
C PRO A 583 26.21 14.57 -17.19
N ASP A 584 25.82 15.54 -18.01
CA ASP A 584 24.56 16.29 -17.86
C ASP A 584 23.57 16.01 -19.00
N THR A 585 23.81 14.98 -19.82
CA THR A 585 22.95 14.66 -20.95
C THR A 585 22.05 13.48 -20.63
N ALA A 586 20.74 13.73 -20.67
CA ALA A 586 19.75 12.70 -20.40
C ALA A 586 19.83 11.59 -21.45
N VAL A 587 19.81 10.34 -20.98
CA VAL A 587 19.79 9.14 -21.82
C VAL A 587 18.35 8.78 -22.15
N THR A 588 18.08 8.45 -23.40
CA THR A 588 16.76 8.03 -23.89
C THR A 588 16.86 6.76 -24.73
N LEU A 589 15.73 6.11 -24.95
CA LEU A 589 15.57 5.12 -26.01
C LEU A 589 14.99 5.83 -27.24
N PRO A 590 15.80 6.11 -28.28
CA PRO A 590 15.31 6.85 -29.43
C PRO A 590 14.31 6.02 -30.23
N HIS A 591 13.18 6.63 -30.56
CA HIS A 591 12.26 6.12 -31.57
C HIS A 591 12.81 6.43 -32.97
N PRO A 592 12.68 5.55 -33.98
CA PRO A 592 13.25 5.79 -35.32
C PRO A 592 12.78 7.07 -36.00
N VAL A 593 11.58 7.57 -35.70
CA VAL A 593 11.09 8.87 -36.22
C VAL A 593 11.96 10.07 -35.84
N LEU A 594 12.74 9.94 -34.74
CA LEU A 594 13.66 10.96 -34.27
C LEU A 594 15.07 10.78 -34.86
N LEU A 595 15.31 9.67 -35.54
CA LEU A 595 16.56 9.34 -36.22
C LEU A 595 16.38 9.52 -37.72
N ASP A 596 17.42 9.95 -38.43
CA ASP A 596 17.39 9.92 -39.89
C ASP A 596 17.57 8.50 -40.43
N GLU A 597 17.09 8.26 -41.66
CA GLU A 597 17.14 6.92 -42.29
C GLU A 597 18.56 6.35 -42.39
N LYS A 598 19.59 7.20 -42.55
CA LYS A 598 20.98 6.73 -42.65
C LYS A 598 21.48 6.26 -41.29
N THR A 599 21.17 6.98 -40.23
CA THR A 599 21.49 6.59 -38.85
C THR A 599 20.83 5.27 -38.49
N VAL A 600 19.53 5.09 -38.82
CA VAL A 600 18.83 3.82 -38.61
C VAL A 600 19.48 2.68 -39.40
N ALA A 601 19.81 2.88 -40.67
CA ALA A 601 20.43 1.87 -41.52
C ALA A 601 21.84 1.48 -41.02
N ALA A 602 22.63 2.44 -40.57
CA ALA A 602 23.97 2.20 -40.03
C ALA A 602 23.91 1.34 -38.77
N TRP A 603 23.05 1.69 -37.81
CA TRP A 603 22.85 0.90 -36.59
C TRP A 603 22.25 -0.47 -36.85
N ALA A 604 21.33 -0.59 -37.82
CA ALA A 604 20.80 -1.88 -38.23
C ALA A 604 21.88 -2.79 -38.81
N SER A 605 22.85 -2.25 -39.55
CA SER A 605 24.02 -2.99 -40.03
C SER A 605 24.89 -3.47 -38.87
N VAL A 606 25.24 -2.58 -37.93
CA VAL A 606 26.03 -2.96 -36.74
C VAL A 606 25.34 -4.08 -35.97
N PHE A 607 24.04 -3.97 -35.71
CA PHE A 607 23.32 -5.01 -34.96
C PHE A 607 23.24 -6.33 -35.74
N ALA A 608 23.17 -6.29 -37.07
CA ALA A 608 23.23 -7.49 -37.90
C ALA A 608 24.63 -8.15 -37.87
N ASP A 609 25.70 -7.36 -37.91
CA ASP A 609 27.09 -7.85 -37.90
C ASP A 609 27.45 -8.56 -36.59
N TYR A 610 26.91 -8.09 -35.46
CA TYR A 610 27.05 -8.72 -34.14
C TYR A 610 25.94 -9.76 -33.83
N GLU A 611 25.07 -10.08 -34.80
CA GLU A 611 23.93 -11.00 -34.65
C GLU A 611 22.98 -10.63 -33.48
N VAL A 612 22.85 -9.33 -33.19
CA VAL A 612 22.05 -8.79 -32.09
C VAL A 612 20.57 -8.69 -32.48
N LEU A 613 19.74 -9.53 -31.87
CA LEU A 613 18.28 -9.43 -31.97
C LEU A 613 17.72 -8.47 -30.92
N GLN A 614 16.97 -7.46 -31.39
CA GLN A 614 16.31 -6.49 -30.52
C GLN A 614 15.12 -7.13 -29.78
N PRO A 615 14.91 -6.81 -28.50
CA PRO A 615 13.85 -7.40 -27.67
C PRO A 615 12.43 -6.93 -28.04
N PHE A 616 12.32 -5.83 -28.78
CA PHE A 616 11.13 -5.30 -29.43
C PHE A 616 11.56 -4.56 -30.71
N GLU A 617 10.61 -4.26 -31.60
CA GLU A 617 10.89 -3.47 -32.80
C GLU A 617 11.28 -2.05 -32.39
N GLN A 618 12.59 -1.77 -32.33
CA GLN A 618 13.15 -0.43 -32.17
C GLN A 618 13.57 0.09 -33.52
N LEU A 619 14.71 -0.34 -34.09
CA LEU A 619 15.23 0.17 -35.36
C LEU A 619 14.32 -0.17 -36.56
N GLY A 620 13.67 -1.33 -36.50
CA GLY A 620 12.71 -1.77 -37.52
C GLY A 620 11.30 -1.25 -37.32
N ARG A 621 11.06 -0.37 -36.33
CA ARG A 621 9.71 0.12 -36.04
C ARG A 621 9.19 1.00 -37.17
N PRO A 622 7.96 0.76 -37.69
CA PRO A 622 7.40 1.57 -38.76
C PRO A 622 7.29 3.04 -38.37
N VAL A 623 7.84 3.91 -39.22
CA VAL A 623 7.74 5.37 -39.06
C VAL A 623 6.56 5.88 -39.88
N HIS A 624 5.65 6.57 -39.21
CA HIS A 624 4.50 7.20 -39.84
C HIS A 624 4.55 8.71 -39.67
N VAL A 625 4.24 9.44 -40.74
CA VAL A 625 4.26 10.91 -40.76
C VAL A 625 2.86 11.43 -41.06
N LEU A 626 2.51 12.55 -40.45
CA LEU A 626 1.31 13.32 -40.80
C LEU A 626 1.48 13.94 -42.19
N ALA A 627 0.46 13.82 -43.03
CA ALA A 627 0.36 14.61 -44.26
C ALA A 627 0.14 16.10 -43.92
N ASP A 628 0.49 16.98 -44.85
CA ASP A 628 0.47 18.43 -44.61
C ASP A 628 -0.92 18.95 -44.21
N ASP A 629 -1.99 18.43 -44.82
CA ASP A 629 -3.39 18.77 -44.50
C ASP A 629 -3.84 18.24 -43.13
N GLU A 630 -3.24 17.15 -42.65
CA GLU A 630 -3.54 16.57 -41.34
C GLU A 630 -2.83 17.31 -40.20
N ARG A 631 -1.69 17.97 -40.48
CA ARG A 631 -0.95 18.73 -39.46
C ARG A 631 -1.77 19.88 -38.91
N ASP A 632 -2.47 20.60 -39.78
CA ASP A 632 -3.33 21.72 -39.41
C ASP A 632 -4.76 21.27 -39.05
N GLY A 633 -5.11 20.04 -39.39
CA GLY A 633 -6.42 19.45 -39.15
C GLY A 633 -6.64 18.94 -37.73
N THR A 634 -7.87 19.08 -37.23
CA THR A 634 -8.31 18.51 -35.93
C THR A 634 -8.78 17.06 -36.03
N ARG A 635 -8.75 16.48 -37.24
CA ARG A 635 -9.23 15.13 -37.56
C ARG A 635 -8.23 14.38 -38.43
N LEU A 636 -8.10 13.07 -38.22
CA LEU A 636 -7.38 12.16 -39.13
C LEU A 636 -8.35 11.47 -40.08
N ALA A 637 -8.72 12.15 -41.17
CA ALA A 637 -9.71 11.69 -42.14
C ALA A 637 -9.33 10.36 -42.82
N ARG A 638 -8.03 10.02 -42.92
CA ARG A 638 -7.54 8.79 -43.59
C ARG A 638 -8.07 7.48 -42.96
N PHE A 639 -8.52 7.53 -41.71
CA PHE A 639 -9.05 6.38 -40.97
C PHE A 639 -10.58 6.36 -40.88
N GLU A 640 -11.26 7.46 -41.25
CA GLU A 640 -12.71 7.56 -41.18
C GLU A 640 -13.36 6.68 -42.25
N GLY A 641 -14.46 6.01 -41.88
CA GLY A 641 -15.14 5.04 -42.72
C GLY A 641 -14.46 3.67 -42.82
N ARG A 642 -13.28 3.48 -42.21
CA ARG A 642 -12.65 2.15 -42.13
C ARG A 642 -13.34 1.29 -41.07
N THR A 643 -13.47 0.01 -41.36
CA THR A 643 -14.16 -0.98 -40.51
C THR A 643 -13.18 -2.00 -39.96
N ALA A 644 -13.37 -2.39 -38.70
CA ALA A 644 -12.61 -3.45 -38.06
C ALA A 644 -13.46 -4.21 -37.03
N HIS A 645 -13.06 -5.44 -36.73
CA HIS A 645 -13.72 -6.23 -35.69
C HIS A 645 -13.56 -5.57 -34.30
N PHE A 646 -14.60 -5.58 -33.45
CA PHE A 646 -14.59 -4.96 -32.11
C PHE A 646 -13.41 -5.43 -31.25
N GLY A 647 -12.98 -6.68 -31.42
CA GLY A 647 -11.83 -7.26 -30.74
C GLY A 647 -10.52 -6.51 -31.01
N ARG A 648 -10.35 -5.87 -32.18
CA ARG A 648 -9.17 -5.04 -32.48
C ARG A 648 -9.17 -3.75 -31.64
N PHE A 649 -10.32 -3.10 -31.51
CA PHE A 649 -10.51 -1.93 -30.64
C PHE A 649 -10.35 -2.27 -29.15
N LEU A 650 -10.89 -3.40 -28.70
CA LEU A 650 -10.62 -3.90 -27.34
C LEU A 650 -9.13 -4.17 -27.14
N GLY A 651 -8.44 -4.69 -28.16
CA GLY A 651 -7.01 -4.93 -28.15
C GLY A 651 -6.17 -3.68 -27.91
N MET A 652 -6.64 -2.49 -28.35
CA MET A 652 -5.98 -1.21 -28.09
C MET A 652 -5.79 -0.95 -26.58
N THR A 653 -6.68 -1.48 -25.74
CA THR A 653 -6.59 -1.28 -24.28
C THR A 653 -5.35 -1.91 -23.63
N SER A 654 -4.75 -2.91 -24.30
CA SER A 654 -3.47 -3.48 -23.88
C SER A 654 -2.28 -2.56 -24.17
N ARG A 655 -2.48 -1.49 -24.94
CA ARG A 655 -1.46 -0.54 -25.43
C ARG A 655 -1.72 0.89 -24.97
N GLY A 656 -2.35 1.05 -23.80
CA GLY A 656 -2.53 2.35 -23.15
C GLY A 656 -3.80 3.11 -23.52
N TRP A 657 -4.62 2.56 -24.42
CA TRP A 657 -5.93 3.13 -24.73
C TRP A 657 -6.97 2.73 -23.69
N GLU A 658 -7.99 3.55 -23.53
CA GLU A 658 -9.10 3.29 -22.62
C GLU A 658 -10.43 3.35 -23.36
N LEU A 659 -11.30 2.38 -23.09
CA LEU A 659 -12.67 2.45 -23.59
C LEU A 659 -13.40 3.62 -22.93
N GLY A 660 -14.31 4.24 -23.69
CA GLY A 660 -15.26 5.22 -23.17
C GLY A 660 -16.19 4.60 -22.12
N ASP A 661 -16.87 5.49 -21.39
CA ASP A 661 -17.85 5.08 -20.39
C ASP A 661 -19.00 4.28 -20.99
N LYS A 662 -19.65 3.49 -20.13
CA LYS A 662 -20.81 2.71 -20.52
C LYS A 662 -22.01 3.64 -20.67
N GLU A 663 -22.53 3.75 -21.89
CA GLU A 663 -23.72 4.53 -22.20
C GLU A 663 -25.02 3.80 -21.79
N THR A 664 -26.13 4.54 -21.79
CA THR A 664 -27.48 3.96 -21.69
C THR A 664 -27.69 2.94 -22.80
N GLY A 665 -28.11 1.71 -22.44
CA GLY A 665 -28.19 0.57 -23.38
C GLY A 665 -26.96 -0.34 -23.38
N GLY A 666 -25.89 0.02 -22.65
CA GLY A 666 -24.72 -0.83 -22.43
C GLY A 666 -23.68 -0.80 -23.54
N PHE A 667 -23.70 0.24 -24.38
CA PHE A 667 -22.73 0.45 -25.45
C PHE A 667 -21.51 1.25 -24.96
N ARG A 668 -20.39 1.04 -25.65
CA ARG A 668 -19.19 1.88 -25.61
C ARG A 668 -18.85 2.27 -27.05
N ARG A 669 -18.94 3.56 -27.38
CA ARG A 669 -18.74 4.07 -28.74
C ARG A 669 -17.40 4.73 -28.98
N GLN A 670 -16.51 4.69 -27.99
CA GLN A 670 -15.26 5.46 -28.06
C GLN A 670 -14.11 4.67 -27.46
N VAL A 671 -12.93 4.87 -28.03
CA VAL A 671 -11.64 4.47 -27.47
C VAL A 671 -10.75 5.71 -27.41
N ASN A 672 -10.11 5.95 -26.27
CA ASN A 672 -9.37 7.17 -25.98
C ASN A 672 -7.93 6.88 -25.60
N LEU A 673 -7.00 7.72 -26.05
CA LEU A 673 -5.61 7.75 -25.58
C LEU A 673 -5.34 9.11 -24.95
N MET A 674 -4.80 9.13 -23.74
CA MET A 674 -4.25 10.36 -23.16
C MET A 674 -2.78 10.49 -23.58
N THR A 675 -2.45 11.60 -24.22
CA THR A 675 -1.09 11.89 -24.68
C THR A 675 -0.23 12.42 -23.52
N PRO A 676 1.12 12.39 -23.63
CA PRO A 676 2.02 12.83 -22.56
C PRO A 676 1.80 14.29 -22.11
N ASP A 677 1.35 15.15 -23.02
CA ASP A 677 1.00 16.56 -22.78
C ASP A 677 -0.44 16.77 -22.24
N GLY A 678 -1.15 15.68 -21.92
CA GLY A 678 -2.47 15.72 -21.29
C GLY A 678 -3.65 15.95 -22.24
N ARG A 679 -3.44 15.88 -23.56
CA ARG A 679 -4.53 15.90 -24.57
C ARG A 679 -5.11 14.49 -24.76
N HIS A 680 -6.25 14.42 -25.42
CA HIS A 680 -6.97 13.19 -25.67
C HIS A 680 -7.18 12.93 -27.16
N VAL A 681 -6.74 11.77 -27.62
CA VAL A 681 -7.07 11.25 -28.96
C VAL A 681 -8.29 10.37 -28.81
N MET A 682 -9.41 10.80 -29.39
CA MET A 682 -10.68 10.08 -29.36
C MET A 682 -10.93 9.41 -30.71
N VAL A 683 -11.15 8.10 -30.69
CA VAL A 683 -11.62 7.31 -31.82
C VAL A 683 -13.07 6.95 -31.56
N ALA A 684 -14.00 7.55 -32.31
CA ALA A 684 -15.41 7.19 -32.23
C ALA A 684 -15.72 6.05 -33.21
N VAL A 685 -16.50 5.09 -32.75
CA VAL A 685 -16.92 3.92 -33.53
C VAL A 685 -18.44 3.76 -33.50
N GLU A 686 -19.00 3.36 -34.65
CA GLU A 686 -20.41 3.05 -34.83
C GLU A 686 -20.54 1.61 -35.38
N PRO A 687 -21.47 0.78 -34.89
CA PRO A 687 -22.60 1.08 -33.99
C PRO A 687 -22.27 1.17 -32.48
N GLY A 688 -21.03 0.85 -32.11
CA GLY A 688 -20.58 0.76 -30.72
C GLY A 688 -20.49 -0.67 -30.20
N ILE A 689 -19.63 -0.89 -29.20
CA ILE A 689 -19.36 -2.20 -28.60
C ILE A 689 -20.31 -2.44 -27.42
N ARG A 690 -21.17 -3.45 -27.48
CA ARG A 690 -22.11 -3.79 -26.40
C ARG A 690 -21.43 -4.64 -25.33
N VAL A 691 -21.48 -4.23 -24.06
CA VAL A 691 -20.69 -4.86 -22.98
C VAL A 691 -21.06 -6.32 -22.70
N LEU A 692 -22.35 -6.68 -22.80
CA LEU A 692 -22.83 -8.04 -22.49
C LEU A 692 -22.91 -8.97 -23.70
N SER A 693 -22.96 -8.41 -24.90
CA SER A 693 -23.05 -9.14 -26.17
C SER A 693 -22.26 -8.44 -27.28
N PRO A 694 -20.91 -8.34 -27.16
CA PRO A 694 -20.10 -7.62 -28.15
C PRO A 694 -20.27 -8.16 -29.58
N GLU A 695 -20.47 -9.47 -29.72
CA GLU A 695 -20.66 -10.18 -31.00
C GLU A 695 -21.92 -9.76 -31.76
N GLU A 696 -22.91 -9.16 -31.09
CA GLU A 696 -24.13 -8.65 -31.73
C GLU A 696 -23.81 -7.57 -32.76
N TYR A 697 -22.73 -6.82 -32.54
CA TYR A 697 -22.19 -5.83 -33.45
C TYR A 697 -20.69 -6.05 -33.62
N ALA A 698 -20.33 -7.16 -34.25
CA ALA A 698 -18.94 -7.58 -34.36
C ALA A 698 -18.06 -6.59 -35.14
N GLU A 699 -18.62 -5.94 -36.16
CA GLU A 699 -17.92 -4.94 -36.97
C GLU A 699 -18.19 -3.52 -36.46
N GLN A 700 -17.13 -2.72 -36.41
CA GLN A 700 -17.14 -1.35 -35.93
C GLN A 700 -16.48 -0.45 -36.97
N THR A 701 -17.17 0.61 -37.37
CA THR A 701 -16.68 1.59 -38.34
C THR A 701 -16.19 2.83 -37.59
N ILE A 702 -14.99 3.29 -37.91
CA ILE A 702 -14.45 4.54 -37.36
C ILE A 702 -15.24 5.71 -37.95
N GLU A 703 -16.00 6.41 -37.12
CA GLU A 703 -16.77 7.59 -37.53
C GLU A 703 -15.85 8.83 -37.60
N ARG A 704 -14.96 8.98 -36.61
CA ARG A 704 -14.04 10.12 -36.50
C ARG A 704 -12.88 9.80 -35.59
N VAL A 705 -11.74 10.41 -35.88
CA VAL A 705 -10.54 10.43 -35.02
C VAL A 705 -10.18 11.88 -34.74
N MET A 706 -10.23 12.30 -33.47
CA MET A 706 -10.06 13.71 -33.08
C MET A 706 -9.04 13.88 -31.96
N LEU A 707 -8.28 14.97 -31.97
CA LEU A 707 -7.42 15.38 -30.85
C LEU A 707 -8.11 16.52 -30.07
N MET A 708 -8.29 16.36 -28.76
CA MET A 708 -9.14 17.24 -27.95
C MET A 708 -8.55 17.51 -26.55
N THR A 709 -9.02 18.57 -25.88
CA THR A 709 -8.65 18.87 -24.48
C THR A 709 -9.26 17.94 -23.43
N GLY A 710 -10.34 17.23 -23.77
CA GLY A 710 -11.05 16.37 -22.84
C GLY A 710 -11.40 15.03 -23.47
N ARG A 711 -11.62 14.04 -22.61
CA ARG A 711 -11.86 12.63 -22.98
C ARG A 711 -13.13 12.40 -23.82
N TYR A 712 -14.14 13.26 -23.67
CA TYR A 712 -15.46 13.08 -24.32
C TYR A 712 -15.90 14.30 -25.13
N SER A 713 -15.43 15.48 -24.72
CA SER A 713 -15.74 16.76 -25.33
C SER A 713 -14.64 17.75 -24.96
N GLY A 714 -14.54 18.83 -25.73
CA GLY A 714 -13.49 19.81 -25.55
C GLY A 714 -13.17 20.55 -26.84
N THR A 715 -12.15 21.39 -26.79
CA THR A 715 -11.64 22.11 -27.96
C THR A 715 -10.81 21.16 -28.81
N GLY A 716 -11.08 21.11 -30.12
CA GLY A 716 -10.26 20.34 -31.07
C GLY A 716 -8.90 20.99 -31.28
N HIS A 717 -7.85 20.19 -31.35
CA HIS A 717 -6.48 20.62 -31.58
C HIS A 717 -5.93 20.04 -32.89
N PRO A 718 -5.09 20.78 -33.62
CA PRO A 718 -4.38 20.25 -34.77
C PRO A 718 -3.50 19.06 -34.39
N PHE A 719 -3.47 18.01 -35.20
CA PHE A 719 -2.60 16.85 -34.95
C PHE A 719 -1.11 17.19 -35.02
N GLY A 720 -0.74 18.26 -35.74
CA GLY A 720 0.62 18.80 -35.76
C GLY A 720 1.10 19.36 -34.42
N ALA A 721 0.21 19.50 -33.43
CA ALA A 721 0.58 19.90 -32.07
C ALA A 721 1.16 18.73 -31.23
N LEU A 722 1.08 17.49 -31.73
CA LEU A 722 1.68 16.31 -31.11
C LEU A 722 3.16 16.23 -31.45
N ASP A 723 3.95 15.65 -30.54
CA ASP A 723 5.33 15.29 -30.86
C ASP A 723 5.36 14.18 -31.95
N PRO A 724 6.45 14.09 -32.74
CA PRO A 724 6.53 13.13 -33.85
C PRO A 724 6.37 11.67 -33.43
N VAL A 725 6.80 11.29 -32.22
CA VAL A 725 6.69 9.91 -31.72
C VAL A 725 5.24 9.59 -31.45
N THR A 726 4.55 10.41 -30.66
CA THR A 726 3.12 10.24 -30.34
C THR A 726 2.29 10.19 -31.63
N ALA A 727 2.53 11.08 -32.59
CA ALA A 727 1.82 11.08 -33.87
C ALA A 727 2.06 9.77 -34.66
N SER A 728 3.31 9.35 -34.80
CA SER A 728 3.67 8.10 -35.50
C SER A 728 2.99 6.88 -34.86
N GLU A 729 3.00 6.79 -33.53
CA GLU A 729 2.42 5.67 -32.78
C GLU A 729 0.90 5.61 -32.87
N ILE A 730 0.21 6.75 -32.85
CA ILE A 730 -1.24 6.83 -33.08
C ILE A 730 -1.57 6.31 -34.48
N ILE A 731 -0.85 6.76 -35.50
CA ILE A 731 -1.06 6.34 -36.89
C ILE A 731 -0.77 4.84 -37.05
N ALA A 732 0.30 4.34 -36.43
CA ALA A 732 0.65 2.91 -36.43
C ALA A 732 -0.47 2.06 -35.82
N GLU A 733 -1.01 2.47 -34.67
CA GLU A 733 -2.08 1.74 -33.98
C GLU A 733 -3.38 1.76 -34.80
N LEU A 734 -3.76 2.91 -35.37
CA LEU A 734 -4.96 3.01 -36.22
C LEU A 734 -4.80 2.22 -37.52
N THR A 735 -3.61 2.17 -38.08
CA THR A 735 -3.29 1.32 -39.25
C THR A 735 -3.46 -0.15 -38.89
N ARG A 736 -2.88 -0.61 -37.78
CA ARG A 736 -3.01 -1.98 -37.26
C ARG A 736 -4.47 -2.37 -37.00
N VAL A 737 -5.29 -1.44 -36.49
CA VAL A 737 -6.72 -1.71 -36.26
C VAL A 737 -7.45 -1.89 -37.59
N THR A 738 -7.17 -1.05 -38.58
CA THR A 738 -7.98 -0.93 -39.81
C THR A 738 -7.46 -1.71 -41.03
N GLY A 739 -6.31 -2.37 -40.93
CA GLY A 739 -5.75 -3.23 -41.97
C GLY A 739 -4.63 -4.07 -41.41
#